data_AF-A0A850QKD3-F1
#
_entry.id   AF-A0A850QKD3-F1
#
_cell.length_a   1.000
_cell.length_b   1.000
_cell.length_c   1.000
_cell.angle_alpha   90.00
_cell.angle_beta   90.00
_cell.angle_gamma   90.00
#
_symmetry.space_group_name_H-M   'P 1'
#
loop_
_entity.id
_entity.type
_entity.pdbx_description
1 polymer ?
#
loop_
_entity_poly.entity_id
_entity_poly.type
_entity_poly.pdbx_seq_one_letter_code
_entity_poly.pdbx_strand_id
1 'polypeptide(L)'
;MMNKLLLFIFALLIFGCGGGGDDSGNEKKPIIDDVKAPLVQSKVSQVNTFDEDMKISLKKNIKDPQGLPLSLVSVKALTDGCSDPIFDKENLTFNVEKADRNYCAYQYTVKNNSDNVKNDKKSSSISYVVMSETGEHSILDPLSASTTVGDTLSINLKDELGAIFTDKFTLQDDVYILGSGTVTVDSANSVINYKSDTAGITRLMYSIHNSEKNETMIGYIDVAVSDVGNTMPEADDFLGPENLALNTDITIDVAPYIRDHDGDPLQLTDVYVYNDEADVDVVSKTDVTNSQFTFSASKAGVYDITYIVYDHRNGFAIGIVRIKVEGPALPWHDITLLSDGERYTAPLDKNMADLYHVYYQSIGDYNLDSIDYEIPKFSYTSAETLCLSRGMLLPTSEQLIKLSDSLEDDVINELTKWPTIDKFWTSDKGSLAGKHLAFLFDSKLVSEDEDISPYIVTCVAPGVLSLEVTRDGSCTTTSIDSKVCYDEVTATVLHNDVPSENESVYLYSNDKSLFLNKTQGYTDVNGQVVFQIRSKDEGDHKVYISYYSQRLEQLLNFVLDTIEKYEVTPSSANINIGSSLDLSSRITKLSLLEETVTAKTDWKIIDGTDIVSLSNNTVKGIMKGSASVEGTYFDSVEGKSFTDISIITVDDPFEIIRTSLDPKSKNINIGDEYDLQFNARLNNDDLIRLYDEASWSVDNSDIATVDNKGHVIGKGIGVATFTVYPKKQPDDPSLVKTATVTVADVISSVELTPKDSTIDVGGTLQMTLKAHYKSGKEENVSPDRVEWMSKSPSIATINANGIITGNAEGTTLISGAFDGMSDTSNITVKSEAKSLDIVGPNTIEIDFSLPENTIQLDSIYNGSSNVTKDSAWSSSDTTLAIVDGNGVVHAKGNGVVSISASYNGLVATHEITITVKESDFNLNGYFTITGCDKETPHAVPYLTGTPTPIPSYRSGGSYECSSGLWPNKKTFKMTNLRKNESFSISGSIITTFVIDAGSKDKLQKVYASGNTALVDWYPVDHETGGRLMGIKCLSSGIGKMKSESGYILNINCK
;
A
#
# COMPACT_ATOMS: atom_id res chain seq x y z
N MET A 1 -51.08 68.47 53.13
CA MET A 1 -50.39 69.68 53.66
C MET A 1 -50.46 70.74 52.58
N MET A 2 -51.47 71.63 52.60
CA MET A 2 -51.36 73.04 53.03
C MET A 2 -50.15 73.77 52.42
N ASN A 3 -50.34 74.65 51.42
CA ASN A 3 -50.68 76.06 51.62
C ASN A 3 -50.91 76.85 50.29
N LYS A 4 -52.06 77.54 50.24
CA LYS A 4 -52.36 78.91 49.74
C LYS A 4 -51.88 79.35 48.34
N LEU A 5 -52.78 79.54 47.38
CA LEU A 5 -53.70 80.70 47.18
C LEU A 5 -52.96 81.97 46.72
N LEU A 6 -53.09 82.32 45.44
CA LEU A 6 -53.41 83.69 45.02
C LEU A 6 -54.15 83.66 43.66
N LEU A 7 -55.45 83.91 43.72
CA LEU A 7 -56.30 84.27 42.57
C LEU A 7 -55.94 85.70 42.13
N PHE A 8 -55.74 85.91 40.84
CA PHE A 8 -56.01 87.22 40.22
C PHE A 8 -56.91 86.98 39.01
N ILE A 9 -58.20 87.30 39.21
CA ILE A 9 -59.22 87.39 38.16
C ILE A 9 -59.08 88.78 37.56
N PHE A 10 -58.84 88.86 36.25
CA PHE A 10 -59.17 90.05 35.47
C PHE A 10 -60.03 89.60 34.29
N ALA A 11 -61.33 89.83 34.42
CA ALA A 11 -62.28 89.75 33.32
C ALA A 11 -62.17 91.05 32.51
N LEU A 12 -62.00 90.94 31.20
CA LEU A 12 -62.23 92.04 30.28
C LEU A 12 -62.98 91.52 29.05
N LEU A 13 -64.12 92.17 28.84
CA LEU A 13 -65.14 91.90 27.85
C LEU A 13 -64.60 92.11 26.43
N ILE A 14 -64.81 91.14 25.55
CA ILE A 14 -64.82 91.37 24.11
C ILE A 14 -66.29 91.47 23.70
N PHE A 15 -66.71 92.68 23.34
CA PHE A 15 -67.97 92.91 22.63
C PHE A 15 -67.82 92.33 21.22
N GLY A 16 -68.55 91.25 20.96
CA GLY A 16 -68.87 90.84 19.60
C GLY A 16 -69.82 91.87 19.00
N CYS A 17 -69.42 92.47 17.88
CA CYS A 17 -70.31 93.27 17.05
C CYS A 17 -70.57 92.48 15.75
N GLY A 18 -71.69 91.75 15.74
CA GLY A 18 -72.33 91.28 14.52
C GLY A 18 -73.05 92.45 13.84
N GLY A 19 -72.86 92.59 12.53
CA GLY A 19 -73.47 93.62 11.71
C GLY A 19 -74.95 93.35 11.41
N GLY A 20 -75.69 94.44 11.22
CA GLY A 20 -76.99 94.43 10.55
C GLY A 20 -77.82 95.68 10.84
N GLY A 21 -77.97 96.56 9.84
CA GLY A 21 -79.09 97.50 9.76
C GLY A 21 -78.71 98.96 9.48
N ASP A 22 -79.06 99.41 8.27
CA ASP A 22 -78.97 100.77 7.73
C ASP A 22 -79.34 101.89 8.72
N ASP A 23 -78.53 102.96 8.77
CA ASP A 23 -79.08 104.30 8.53
C ASP A 23 -77.99 105.31 8.09
N SER A 24 -78.45 106.21 7.25
CA SER A 24 -77.79 107.31 6.58
C SER A 24 -76.94 108.24 7.48
N GLY A 25 -75.63 108.27 7.22
CA GLY A 25 -74.68 109.20 7.85
C GLY A 25 -73.57 109.56 6.87
N ASN A 26 -73.70 110.73 6.24
CA ASN A 26 -72.79 111.27 5.23
C ASN A 26 -71.51 111.82 5.90
N GLU A 27 -70.66 110.94 6.43
CA GLU A 27 -69.31 111.32 6.87
C GLU A 27 -68.37 111.32 5.65
N LYS A 28 -67.98 112.52 5.22
CA LYS A 28 -66.92 112.70 4.23
C LYS A 28 -65.64 112.03 4.76
N LYS A 29 -65.21 110.96 4.09
CA LYS A 29 -63.90 110.35 4.29
C LYS A 29 -62.80 111.44 4.23
N PRO A 30 -61.77 111.35 5.09
CA PRO A 30 -60.66 112.30 5.04
C PRO A 30 -59.97 112.20 3.67
N ILE A 31 -59.81 113.34 3.00
CA ILE A 31 -59.06 113.43 1.75
C ILE A 31 -57.60 113.10 2.07
N ILE A 32 -57.13 111.93 1.63
CA ILE A 32 -55.72 111.53 1.74
C ILE A 32 -54.97 112.20 0.58
N ASP A 33 -54.27 113.30 0.86
CA ASP A 33 -53.47 114.01 -0.17
C ASP A 33 -52.15 113.29 -0.50
N ASP A 34 -51.62 112.48 0.41
CA ASP A 34 -50.40 111.67 0.23
C ASP A 34 -50.73 110.16 0.21
N VAL A 35 -51.16 109.69 -0.96
CA VAL A 35 -51.54 108.29 -1.20
C VAL A 35 -50.28 107.46 -1.41
N LYS A 36 -50.10 106.42 -0.58
CA LYS A 36 -49.05 105.41 -0.71
C LYS A 36 -49.41 104.41 -1.81
N ALA A 37 -48.40 103.77 -2.38
CA ALA A 37 -48.63 102.72 -3.37
C ALA A 37 -49.20 101.45 -2.72
N PRO A 38 -50.11 100.71 -3.41
CA PRO A 38 -50.52 99.38 -2.97
C PRO A 38 -49.31 98.47 -2.77
N LEU A 39 -49.36 97.61 -1.75
CA LEU A 39 -48.40 96.52 -1.58
C LEU A 39 -48.92 95.33 -2.38
N VAL A 40 -48.07 94.81 -3.25
CA VAL A 40 -48.36 93.67 -4.13
C VAL A 40 -47.23 92.67 -3.98
N GLN A 41 -47.56 91.38 -3.83
CA GLN A 41 -46.60 90.30 -3.66
C GLN A 41 -46.68 89.32 -4.83
N SER A 42 -45.55 88.74 -5.23
CA SER A 42 -45.58 87.69 -6.24
C SER A 42 -46.44 86.52 -5.73
N LYS A 43 -47.24 85.92 -6.63
CA LYS A 43 -48.08 84.77 -6.31
C LYS A 43 -47.61 83.56 -7.12
N VAL A 44 -47.55 82.39 -6.51
CA VAL A 44 -47.52 81.12 -7.25
C VAL A 44 -48.89 80.47 -7.06
N SER A 45 -49.46 79.93 -8.11
CA SER A 45 -50.75 79.24 -8.08
C SER A 45 -50.68 78.01 -8.96
N GLN A 46 -51.32 76.94 -8.53
CA GLN A 46 -51.48 75.74 -9.33
C GLN A 46 -52.94 75.63 -9.75
N VAL A 47 -53.17 75.23 -10.99
CA VAL A 47 -54.50 74.91 -11.53
C VAL A 47 -54.43 73.56 -12.23
N ASN A 48 -55.44 72.74 -11.98
CA ASN A 48 -55.61 71.49 -12.71
C ASN A 48 -56.20 71.81 -14.10
N THR A 49 -55.57 71.28 -15.15
CA THR A 49 -56.03 71.47 -16.54
C THR A 49 -57.35 70.76 -16.86
N PHE A 50 -57.85 69.91 -15.94
CA PHE A 50 -59.18 69.30 -16.01
C PHE A 50 -60.28 70.13 -15.32
N ASP A 51 -59.94 71.18 -14.56
CA ASP A 51 -60.94 72.05 -13.95
C ASP A 51 -61.61 72.96 -14.99
N GLU A 52 -62.94 73.05 -14.94
CA GLU A 52 -63.71 73.89 -15.88
C GLU A 52 -63.42 75.40 -15.71
N ASP A 53 -63.02 75.84 -14.52
CA ASP A 53 -62.75 77.23 -14.17
C ASP A 53 -61.35 77.39 -13.55
N MET A 54 -60.29 77.39 -14.38
CA MET A 54 -58.88 77.64 -14.00
C MET A 54 -58.65 79.08 -13.47
N LYS A 55 -59.27 79.43 -12.35
CA LYS A 55 -59.39 80.79 -11.81
C LYS A 55 -58.37 81.07 -10.71
N ILE A 56 -57.67 82.19 -10.82
CA ILE A 56 -56.66 82.66 -9.88
C ILE A 56 -57.18 83.86 -9.09
N SER A 57 -57.09 83.80 -7.76
CA SER A 57 -57.42 84.92 -6.85
C SER A 57 -56.16 85.61 -6.34
N LEU A 58 -56.12 86.95 -6.39
CA LEU A 58 -55.00 87.77 -5.90
C LEU A 58 -55.30 88.46 -4.57
N LYS A 59 -56.48 88.25 -3.97
CA LYS A 59 -56.95 89.01 -2.79
C LYS A 59 -56.00 88.96 -1.60
N LYS A 60 -55.36 87.82 -1.33
CA LYS A 60 -54.44 87.65 -0.19
C LYS A 60 -53.07 88.31 -0.43
N ASN A 61 -52.65 88.47 -1.70
CA ASN A 61 -51.33 88.97 -2.08
C ASN A 61 -51.29 90.48 -2.33
N ILE A 62 -52.41 91.18 -2.12
CA ILE A 62 -52.57 92.60 -2.40
C ILE A 62 -53.15 93.29 -1.16
N LYS A 63 -52.49 94.35 -0.68
CA LYS A 63 -52.96 95.17 0.45
C LYS A 63 -52.69 96.64 0.20
N ASP A 64 -53.64 97.51 0.53
CA ASP A 64 -53.37 98.95 0.57
C ASP A 64 -52.86 99.35 1.96
N PRO A 65 -51.70 100.02 2.08
CA PRO A 65 -51.15 100.45 3.38
C PRO A 65 -52.08 101.35 4.20
N GLN A 66 -53.04 102.01 3.54
CA GLN A 66 -53.95 102.99 4.11
C GLN A 66 -55.41 102.50 4.08
N GLY A 67 -55.65 101.24 3.71
CA GLY A 67 -56.99 100.64 3.64
C GLY A 67 -57.88 101.17 2.51
N LEU A 68 -57.30 101.80 1.47
CA LEU A 68 -58.06 102.25 0.30
C LEU A 68 -58.57 101.06 -0.54
N PRO A 69 -59.74 101.15 -1.19
CA PRO A 69 -60.24 100.11 -2.08
C PRO A 69 -59.29 99.85 -3.25
N LEU A 70 -59.11 98.58 -3.61
CA LEU A 70 -58.17 98.16 -4.64
C LEU A 70 -58.89 97.76 -5.93
N SER A 71 -58.19 97.85 -7.06
CA SER A 71 -58.69 97.37 -8.35
C SER A 71 -57.57 96.84 -9.22
N LEU A 72 -57.83 95.72 -9.88
CA LEU A 72 -56.92 95.14 -10.88
C LEU A 72 -57.00 95.96 -12.18
N VAL A 73 -55.85 96.43 -12.66
CA VAL A 73 -55.74 97.33 -13.83
C VAL A 73 -55.39 96.58 -15.09
N SER A 74 -54.51 95.58 -14.98
CA SER A 74 -54.09 94.73 -16.08
C SER A 74 -53.50 93.43 -15.55
N VAL A 75 -53.62 92.37 -16.34
CA VAL A 75 -52.86 91.13 -16.20
C VAL A 75 -52.28 90.82 -17.58
N LYS A 76 -50.96 90.69 -17.69
CA LYS A 76 -50.24 90.48 -18.96
C LYS A 76 -49.37 89.25 -18.90
N ALA A 77 -49.43 88.39 -19.90
CA ALA A 77 -48.54 87.26 -20.03
C ALA A 77 -47.10 87.75 -20.29
N LEU A 78 -46.14 87.19 -19.56
CA LEU A 78 -44.71 87.41 -19.74
C LEU A 78 -44.02 86.21 -20.40
N THR A 79 -44.63 85.03 -20.34
CA THR A 79 -44.10 83.78 -20.86
C THR A 79 -44.53 83.56 -22.31
N ASP A 80 -43.57 83.25 -23.18
CA ASP A 80 -43.84 82.91 -24.58
C ASP A 80 -44.68 81.62 -24.68
N GLY A 81 -45.82 81.70 -25.37
CA GLY A 81 -46.82 80.62 -25.46
C GLY A 81 -48.04 80.81 -24.56
N CYS A 82 -48.06 81.87 -23.74
CA CYS A 82 -49.19 82.23 -22.88
C CYS A 82 -49.94 83.46 -23.40
N SER A 83 -51.28 83.42 -23.36
CA SER A 83 -52.15 84.55 -23.76
C SER A 83 -52.47 85.46 -22.57
N ASP A 84 -52.69 86.76 -22.81
CA ASP A 84 -53.17 87.71 -21.80
C ASP A 84 -54.54 87.25 -21.24
N PRO A 85 -54.68 87.02 -19.93
CA PRO A 85 -55.89 86.43 -19.36
C PRO A 85 -57.01 87.45 -19.17
N ILE A 86 -58.26 86.98 -19.20
CA ILE A 86 -59.42 87.78 -18.80
C ILE A 86 -59.42 87.93 -17.28
N PHE A 87 -59.54 89.16 -16.78
CA PHE A 87 -59.49 89.46 -15.35
C PHE A 87 -60.71 90.25 -14.84
N ASP A 88 -61.08 89.99 -13.59
CA ASP A 88 -62.12 90.69 -12.83
C ASP A 88 -61.47 91.77 -11.96
N LYS A 89 -61.79 93.02 -12.29
CA LYS A 89 -61.25 94.21 -11.64
C LYS A 89 -61.59 94.32 -10.16
N GLU A 90 -62.80 93.94 -9.76
CA GLU A 90 -63.34 94.15 -8.41
C GLU A 90 -63.06 92.96 -7.50
N ASN A 91 -63.16 91.74 -8.05
CA ASN A 91 -62.84 90.52 -7.31
C ASN A 91 -61.33 90.23 -7.24
N LEU A 92 -60.49 91.00 -7.95
CA LEU A 92 -59.04 90.81 -8.00
C LEU A 92 -58.66 89.39 -8.43
N THR A 93 -59.35 88.87 -9.45
CA THR A 93 -59.13 87.50 -9.97
C THR A 93 -58.88 87.50 -11.47
N PHE A 94 -58.24 86.47 -12.02
CA PHE A 94 -58.14 86.25 -13.46
C PHE A 94 -58.24 84.76 -13.81
N ASN A 95 -58.69 84.46 -15.03
CA ASN A 95 -58.83 83.08 -15.51
C ASN A 95 -57.73 82.76 -16.52
N VAL A 96 -57.14 81.58 -16.39
CA VAL A 96 -56.10 81.07 -17.29
C VAL A 96 -56.70 80.06 -18.26
N GLU A 97 -56.19 80.01 -19.48
CA GLU A 97 -56.56 79.00 -20.47
C GLU A 97 -55.42 77.98 -20.60
N LYS A 98 -55.72 76.76 -21.04
CA LYS A 98 -54.68 75.75 -21.34
C LYS A 98 -53.71 76.33 -22.36
N ALA A 99 -52.45 76.49 -21.95
CA ALA A 99 -51.38 76.99 -22.82
C ALA A 99 -50.56 75.85 -23.42
N ASP A 100 -49.72 76.18 -24.42
CA ASP A 100 -48.70 75.27 -24.97
C ASP A 100 -47.58 74.95 -23.95
N ARG A 101 -47.53 75.71 -22.86
CA ARG A 101 -46.60 75.56 -21.74
C ARG A 101 -47.38 75.03 -20.53
N ASN A 102 -46.75 74.19 -19.72
CA ASN A 102 -47.31 73.73 -18.44
C ASN A 102 -47.19 74.79 -17.32
N TYR A 103 -46.77 76.01 -17.66
CA TYR A 103 -46.72 77.13 -16.73
C TYR A 103 -46.80 78.48 -17.48
N CYS A 104 -47.29 79.51 -16.80
CA CYS A 104 -47.35 80.89 -17.31
C CYS A 104 -47.04 81.90 -16.21
N ALA A 105 -46.19 82.90 -16.52
CA ALA A 105 -45.99 84.07 -15.67
C ALA A 105 -46.86 85.23 -16.15
N TYR A 106 -47.61 85.84 -15.23
CA TYR A 106 -48.52 86.96 -15.52
C TYR A 106 -48.18 88.19 -14.69
N GLN A 107 -47.75 89.28 -15.32
CA GLN A 107 -47.62 90.57 -14.64
C GLN A 107 -49.00 91.16 -14.37
N TYR A 108 -49.36 91.27 -13.11
CA TYR A 108 -50.59 91.91 -12.68
C TYR A 108 -50.28 93.30 -12.11
N THR A 109 -51.14 94.28 -12.40
CA THR A 109 -51.00 95.66 -11.91
C THR A 109 -52.24 96.05 -11.13
N VAL A 110 -52.05 96.54 -9.91
CA VAL A 110 -53.11 96.96 -9.01
C VAL A 110 -53.02 98.47 -8.80
N LYS A 111 -54.17 99.11 -8.64
CA LYS A 111 -54.27 100.52 -8.26
C LYS A 111 -55.14 100.65 -7.02
N ASN A 112 -54.78 101.53 -6.11
CA ASN A 112 -55.73 101.99 -5.10
C ASN A 112 -56.68 103.03 -5.68
N ASN A 113 -57.87 103.11 -5.10
CA ASN A 113 -58.91 104.05 -5.53
C ASN A 113 -59.12 105.05 -4.40
N SER A 114 -58.38 106.16 -4.46
CA SER A 114 -58.55 107.30 -3.56
C SER A 114 -59.71 108.18 -4.02
N ASP A 115 -60.12 109.14 -3.17
CA ASP A 115 -61.17 110.10 -3.51
C ASP A 115 -60.77 111.05 -4.67
N ASN A 116 -59.48 111.19 -4.97
CA ASN A 116 -58.96 111.95 -6.11
C ASN A 116 -58.10 111.05 -7.00
N VAL A 117 -58.65 110.63 -8.14
CA VAL A 117 -58.03 109.71 -9.10
C VAL A 117 -56.60 110.11 -9.54
N LYS A 118 -56.23 111.40 -9.46
CA LYS A 118 -54.87 111.85 -9.78
C LYS A 118 -53.81 111.41 -8.75
N ASN A 119 -54.24 111.14 -7.52
CA ASN A 119 -53.37 110.72 -6.43
C ASN A 119 -53.21 109.18 -6.39
N ASP A 120 -54.06 108.44 -7.10
CA ASP A 120 -53.99 106.98 -7.16
C ASP A 120 -52.59 106.51 -7.57
N LYS A 121 -52.09 105.52 -6.84
CA LYS A 121 -50.81 104.88 -7.08
C LYS A 121 -51.04 103.48 -7.63
N LYS A 122 -50.11 103.05 -8.48
CA LYS A 122 -50.09 101.70 -9.06
C LYS A 122 -48.88 100.96 -8.55
N SER A 123 -49.07 99.66 -8.36
CA SER A 123 -47.98 98.73 -8.13
C SER A 123 -48.22 97.49 -8.97
N SER A 124 -47.14 96.85 -9.41
CA SER A 124 -47.20 95.64 -10.23
C SER A 124 -46.40 94.53 -9.57
N SER A 125 -46.87 93.30 -9.73
CA SER A 125 -46.13 92.09 -9.37
C SER A 125 -46.47 90.97 -10.36
N ILE A 126 -45.93 89.78 -10.15
CA ILE A 126 -46.07 88.64 -11.06
C ILE A 126 -46.82 87.51 -10.37
N SER A 127 -47.81 86.94 -11.06
CA SER A 127 -48.49 85.71 -10.68
C SER A 127 -48.01 84.58 -11.60
N TYR A 128 -47.32 83.61 -11.04
CA TYR A 128 -46.91 82.38 -11.71
C TYR A 128 -48.04 81.36 -11.56
N VAL A 129 -48.49 80.82 -12.68
CA VAL A 129 -49.55 79.82 -12.73
C VAL A 129 -49.00 78.56 -13.33
N VAL A 130 -49.03 77.49 -12.54
CA VAL A 130 -48.66 76.13 -12.96
C VAL A 130 -49.93 75.44 -13.44
N MET A 131 -49.87 74.89 -14.65
CA MET A 131 -50.96 74.13 -15.25
C MET A 131 -50.53 72.67 -15.30
N SER A 132 -51.17 71.83 -14.48
CA SER A 132 -50.85 70.40 -14.42
C SER A 132 -52.03 69.56 -14.86
N GLU A 133 -51.74 68.43 -15.52
CA GLU A 133 -52.71 67.34 -15.76
C GLU A 133 -52.84 66.43 -14.52
N THR A 134 -51.90 66.52 -13.58
CA THR A 134 -51.87 65.76 -12.32
C THR A 134 -51.96 66.73 -11.14
N GLY A 135 -53.04 66.61 -10.36
CA GLY A 135 -53.29 67.50 -9.23
C GLY A 135 -52.27 67.32 -8.11
N GLU A 136 -51.70 68.45 -7.66
CA GLU A 136 -51.23 68.72 -6.29
C GLU A 136 -49.76 68.52 -5.88
N HIS A 137 -48.90 67.83 -6.65
CA HIS A 137 -47.44 67.79 -6.37
C HIS A 137 -46.57 68.36 -7.49
N SER A 138 -47.02 69.45 -8.11
CA SER A 138 -46.23 70.16 -9.13
C SER A 138 -45.35 71.28 -8.54
N ILE A 139 -45.26 71.39 -7.21
CA ILE A 139 -44.46 72.41 -6.52
C ILE A 139 -43.40 71.70 -5.64
N LEU A 140 -42.14 72.06 -5.84
CA LEU A 140 -40.99 71.54 -5.10
C LEU A 140 -40.80 72.30 -3.78
N ASP A 141 -40.15 71.64 -2.83
CA ASP A 141 -39.73 72.25 -1.56
C ASP A 141 -38.93 73.55 -1.84
N PRO A 142 -39.17 74.63 -1.06
CA PRO A 142 -38.44 75.87 -1.22
C PRO A 142 -36.96 75.69 -0.96
N LEU A 143 -36.13 76.32 -1.79
CA LEU A 143 -34.70 76.42 -1.57
C LEU A 143 -34.35 77.83 -1.13
N SER A 144 -33.39 77.97 -0.23
CA SER A 144 -32.82 79.25 0.18
C SER A 144 -31.32 79.26 -0.13
N ALA A 145 -30.78 80.42 -0.44
CA ALA A 145 -29.36 80.61 -0.62
C ALA A 145 -28.94 82.04 -0.27
N SER A 146 -27.64 82.24 -0.03
CA SER A 146 -27.07 83.58 0.17
C SER A 146 -25.85 83.80 -0.72
N THR A 147 -25.64 85.05 -1.11
CA THR A 147 -24.46 85.46 -1.89
C THR A 147 -24.15 86.94 -1.66
N THR A 148 -23.04 87.44 -2.21
CA THR A 148 -22.73 88.87 -2.22
C THR A 148 -22.92 89.49 -3.61
N VAL A 149 -23.11 90.80 -3.66
CA VAL A 149 -23.25 91.54 -4.92
C VAL A 149 -22.05 91.29 -5.82
N GLY A 150 -22.31 90.82 -7.05
CA GLY A 150 -21.29 90.56 -8.06
C GLY A 150 -20.65 89.17 -8.02
N ASP A 151 -20.81 88.40 -6.95
CA ASP A 151 -20.39 87.00 -6.90
C ASP A 151 -21.37 86.11 -7.68
N THR A 152 -20.84 85.04 -8.28
CA THR A 152 -21.65 84.03 -8.96
C THR A 152 -21.98 82.90 -7.99
N LEU A 153 -23.26 82.74 -7.70
CA LEU A 153 -23.83 81.65 -6.94
C LEU A 153 -24.20 80.50 -7.90
N SER A 154 -23.60 79.34 -7.71
CA SER A 154 -23.88 78.13 -8.50
C SER A 154 -24.69 77.13 -7.66
N ILE A 155 -25.86 76.76 -8.13
CA ILE A 155 -26.82 75.92 -7.40
C ILE A 155 -27.07 74.67 -8.24
N ASN A 156 -26.70 73.51 -7.71
CA ASN A 156 -26.97 72.23 -8.37
C ASN A 156 -28.27 71.65 -7.81
N LEU A 157 -29.34 71.72 -8.61
CA LEU A 157 -30.67 71.28 -8.17
C LEU A 157 -30.72 69.79 -7.83
N LYS A 158 -29.86 68.96 -8.43
CA LYS A 158 -29.82 67.53 -8.12
C LYS A 158 -29.30 67.29 -6.70
N ASP A 159 -28.34 68.10 -6.26
CA ASP A 159 -27.77 68.02 -4.93
C ASP A 159 -28.76 68.59 -3.88
N GLU A 160 -29.42 69.71 -4.20
CA GLU A 160 -30.37 70.37 -3.30
C GLU A 160 -31.67 69.57 -3.11
N LEU A 161 -32.23 68.99 -4.18
CA LEU A 161 -33.53 68.29 -4.13
C LEU A 161 -33.39 66.77 -3.89
N GLY A 162 -32.17 66.24 -3.95
CA GLY A 162 -31.87 64.84 -3.67
C GLY A 162 -32.78 63.86 -4.41
N ALA A 163 -33.47 63.00 -3.65
CA ALA A 163 -34.30 61.91 -4.18
C ALA A 163 -35.50 62.37 -5.03
N ILE A 164 -35.93 63.64 -4.89
CA ILE A 164 -37.02 64.21 -5.68
C ILE A 164 -36.55 64.43 -7.13
N PHE A 165 -35.28 64.83 -7.33
CA PHE A 165 -34.68 65.02 -8.65
C PHE A 165 -34.04 63.71 -9.14
N THR A 166 -34.89 62.79 -9.60
CA THR A 166 -34.42 61.54 -10.23
C THR A 166 -33.81 61.81 -11.61
N ASP A 167 -33.06 60.83 -12.14
CA ASP A 167 -32.47 60.90 -13.49
C ASP A 167 -33.51 61.03 -14.63
N LYS A 168 -34.81 60.91 -14.30
CA LYS A 168 -35.93 61.08 -15.23
C LYS A 168 -36.39 62.52 -15.37
N PHE A 169 -36.03 63.39 -14.42
CA PHE A 169 -36.31 64.81 -14.48
C PHE A 169 -35.13 65.56 -15.10
N THR A 170 -35.45 66.57 -15.91
CA THR A 170 -34.48 67.47 -16.54
C THR A 170 -34.83 68.91 -16.21
N LEU A 171 -33.84 69.69 -15.78
CA LEU A 171 -33.99 71.13 -15.57
C LEU A 171 -34.33 71.80 -16.90
N GLN A 172 -35.38 72.61 -16.91
CA GLN A 172 -35.74 73.41 -18.07
C GLN A 172 -34.87 74.67 -18.15
N ASP A 173 -34.55 75.10 -19.37
CA ASP A 173 -33.67 76.25 -19.61
C ASP A 173 -34.27 77.59 -19.16
N ASP A 174 -35.60 77.64 -18.99
CA ASP A 174 -36.32 78.85 -18.58
C ASP A 174 -36.27 79.02 -17.04
N VAL A 175 -35.36 79.86 -16.56
CA VAL A 175 -35.31 80.33 -15.15
C VAL A 175 -35.60 81.83 -15.10
N TYR A 176 -36.61 82.22 -14.31
CA TYR A 176 -37.02 83.61 -14.20
C TYR A 176 -36.51 84.24 -12.90
N ILE A 177 -35.96 85.44 -13.01
CA ILE A 177 -35.44 86.21 -11.88
C ILE A 177 -36.48 87.23 -11.44
N LEU A 178 -36.85 87.17 -10.16
CA LEU A 178 -37.67 88.12 -9.45
C LEU A 178 -36.78 88.96 -8.53
N GLY A 179 -36.16 89.98 -9.10
CA GLY A 179 -35.16 90.80 -8.43
C GLY A 179 -34.21 91.44 -9.45
N SER A 180 -32.95 91.62 -9.04
CA SER A 180 -31.89 92.14 -9.92
C SER A 180 -30.86 91.06 -10.23
N GLY A 181 -30.12 91.20 -11.34
CA GLY A 181 -29.08 90.27 -11.73
C GLY A 181 -29.36 89.48 -13.00
N THR A 182 -28.54 88.47 -13.22
CA THR A 182 -28.55 87.60 -14.40
C THR A 182 -28.47 86.14 -14.01
N VAL A 183 -29.04 85.26 -14.85
CA VAL A 183 -29.04 83.81 -14.66
C VAL A 183 -28.57 83.13 -15.93
N THR A 184 -27.79 82.07 -15.78
CA THR A 184 -27.43 81.15 -16.87
C THR A 184 -27.67 79.72 -16.40
N VAL A 185 -28.35 78.94 -17.23
CA VAL A 185 -28.80 77.58 -16.91
C VAL A 185 -27.95 76.57 -17.66
N ASP A 186 -27.48 75.55 -16.96
CA ASP A 186 -26.88 74.34 -17.52
C ASP A 186 -27.81 73.16 -17.22
N SER A 187 -28.78 72.95 -18.12
CA SER A 187 -29.81 71.91 -17.98
C SER A 187 -29.25 70.49 -18.02
N ALA A 188 -28.11 70.27 -18.68
CA ALA A 188 -27.47 68.95 -18.77
C ALA A 188 -26.87 68.50 -17.43
N ASN A 189 -26.40 69.45 -16.62
CA ASN A 189 -25.84 69.19 -15.30
C ASN A 189 -26.77 69.62 -14.15
N SER A 190 -27.99 70.07 -14.46
CA SER A 190 -28.96 70.57 -13.49
C SER A 190 -28.47 71.76 -12.64
N VAL A 191 -27.64 72.63 -13.21
CA VAL A 191 -27.03 73.77 -12.50
C VAL A 191 -27.66 75.10 -12.92
N ILE A 192 -28.05 75.90 -11.92
CA ILE A 192 -28.45 77.30 -12.09
C ILE A 192 -27.30 78.18 -11.58
N ASN A 193 -26.78 79.06 -12.44
CA ASN A 193 -25.78 80.06 -12.02
C ASN A 193 -26.44 81.44 -11.99
N TYR A 194 -26.45 82.05 -10.81
CA TYR A 194 -27.03 83.37 -10.58
C TYR A 194 -25.96 84.38 -10.16
N LYS A 195 -26.07 85.60 -10.65
CA LYS A 195 -25.19 86.72 -10.27
C LYS A 195 -26.03 87.97 -10.09
N SER A 196 -25.97 88.58 -8.90
CA SER A 196 -26.74 89.77 -8.58
C SER A 196 -26.05 91.07 -9.02
N ASP A 197 -26.87 92.08 -9.36
CA ASP A 197 -26.44 93.46 -9.61
C ASP A 197 -26.59 94.37 -8.36
N THR A 198 -27.51 94.06 -7.45
CA THR A 198 -27.82 94.89 -6.25
C THR A 198 -28.09 94.03 -5.01
N ALA A 199 -27.85 94.61 -3.83
CA ALA A 199 -28.16 93.95 -2.55
C ALA A 199 -29.69 93.94 -2.30
N GLY A 200 -30.17 92.90 -1.63
CA GLY A 200 -31.59 92.67 -1.36
C GLY A 200 -31.97 91.20 -1.55
N ILE A 201 -33.27 90.93 -1.65
CA ILE A 201 -33.79 89.58 -1.88
C ILE A 201 -34.14 89.39 -3.35
N THR A 202 -33.64 88.32 -3.95
CA THR A 202 -33.97 87.91 -5.31
C THR A 202 -34.48 86.48 -5.32
N ARG A 203 -35.58 86.21 -6.04
CA ARG A 203 -36.12 84.86 -6.20
C ARG A 203 -35.87 84.32 -7.60
N LEU A 204 -35.46 83.08 -7.71
CA LEU A 204 -35.26 82.35 -8.97
C LEU A 204 -36.36 81.31 -9.12
N MET A 205 -37.22 81.44 -10.11
CA MET A 205 -38.25 80.44 -10.42
C MET A 205 -37.71 79.46 -11.46
N TYR A 206 -37.74 78.16 -11.16
CA TYR A 206 -37.25 77.11 -12.06
C TYR A 206 -38.28 76.00 -12.24
N SER A 207 -38.10 75.18 -13.27
CA SER A 207 -38.95 74.02 -13.53
C SER A 207 -38.14 72.80 -13.95
N ILE A 208 -38.63 71.62 -13.61
CA ILE A 208 -38.07 70.33 -14.01
C ILE A 208 -39.15 69.52 -14.72
N HIS A 209 -38.76 68.81 -15.78
CA HIS A 209 -39.70 68.07 -16.61
C HIS A 209 -39.28 66.61 -16.76
N ASN A 210 -40.26 65.72 -16.67
CA ASN A 210 -40.13 64.31 -16.98
C ASN A 210 -40.85 64.00 -18.30
N SER A 211 -40.06 63.80 -19.35
CA SER A 211 -40.56 63.56 -20.71
C SER A 211 -41.26 62.21 -20.89
N GLU A 212 -40.99 61.22 -20.03
CA GLU A 212 -41.63 59.90 -20.13
C GLU A 212 -43.08 59.94 -19.65
N LYS A 213 -43.34 60.72 -18.60
CA LYS A 213 -44.66 60.84 -17.97
C LYS A 213 -45.41 62.14 -18.30
N ASN A 214 -44.82 62.99 -19.14
CA ASN A 214 -45.32 64.32 -19.44
C ASN A 214 -45.60 65.16 -18.17
N GLU A 215 -44.75 65.01 -17.16
CA GLU A 215 -44.93 65.62 -15.84
C GLU A 215 -44.00 66.82 -15.67
N THR A 216 -44.49 67.89 -15.06
CA THR A 216 -43.71 69.12 -14.80
C THR A 216 -43.86 69.53 -13.34
N MET A 217 -42.72 69.79 -12.69
CA MET A 217 -42.66 70.35 -11.34
C MET A 217 -41.95 71.71 -11.38
N ILE A 218 -42.33 72.60 -10.48
CA ILE A 218 -41.81 73.97 -10.39
C ILE A 218 -41.28 74.18 -8.98
N GLY A 219 -40.10 74.75 -8.87
CA GLY A 219 -39.53 75.18 -7.60
C GLY A 219 -39.13 76.64 -7.66
N TYR A 220 -38.72 77.15 -6.50
CA TYR A 220 -38.12 78.46 -6.42
C TYR A 220 -36.96 78.47 -5.44
N ILE A 221 -36.00 79.34 -5.71
CA ILE A 221 -34.84 79.58 -4.87
C ILE A 221 -34.85 81.02 -4.41
N ASP A 222 -34.93 81.23 -3.11
CA ASP A 222 -34.85 82.53 -2.49
C ASP A 222 -33.42 82.89 -2.13
N VAL A 223 -32.87 83.89 -2.80
CA VAL A 223 -31.48 84.31 -2.67
C VAL A 223 -31.38 85.62 -1.89
N ALA A 224 -30.74 85.55 -0.73
CA ALA A 224 -30.33 86.72 0.04
C ALA A 224 -29.02 87.28 -0.53
N VAL A 225 -29.03 88.52 -1.02
CA VAL A 225 -27.85 89.18 -1.60
C VAL A 225 -27.38 90.30 -0.68
N SER A 226 -26.20 90.14 -0.10
CA SER A 226 -25.56 91.13 0.76
C SER A 226 -24.53 91.99 0.02
N ASP A 227 -24.27 93.22 0.46
CA ASP A 227 -23.25 94.10 -0.15
C ASP A 227 -21.81 93.67 0.22
N VAL A 228 -20.80 94.07 -0.57
CA VAL A 228 -19.38 93.69 -0.44
C VAL A 228 -18.61 94.44 0.66
N GLY A 229 -19.31 95.00 1.65
CA GLY A 229 -18.73 95.88 2.68
C GLY A 229 -19.09 95.56 4.13
N ASN A 230 -20.04 94.65 4.37
CA ASN A 230 -20.44 94.18 5.70
C ASN A 230 -20.35 92.66 5.77
N THR A 231 -20.22 92.08 6.96
CA THR A 231 -20.36 90.63 7.09
C THR A 231 -21.83 90.29 6.88
N MET A 232 -22.13 89.28 6.05
CA MET A 232 -23.53 88.89 5.87
C MET A 232 -24.06 88.26 7.16
N PRO A 233 -25.30 88.57 7.57
CA PRO A 233 -25.97 87.80 8.60
C PRO A 233 -26.24 86.38 8.11
N GLU A 234 -26.47 85.47 9.04
CA GLU A 234 -26.83 84.08 8.76
C GLU A 234 -28.20 83.79 9.39
N ALA A 235 -29.02 83.03 8.68
CA ALA A 235 -30.32 82.54 9.12
C ALA A 235 -30.36 81.04 8.79
N ASP A 236 -30.59 80.23 9.82
CA ASP A 236 -30.59 78.77 9.70
C ASP A 236 -32.02 78.27 9.47
N ASP A 237 -32.18 77.27 8.61
CA ASP A 237 -33.46 76.56 8.49
C ASP A 237 -33.73 75.75 9.77
N PHE A 238 -34.99 75.70 10.22
CA PHE A 238 -35.35 74.94 11.43
C PHE A 238 -36.76 74.34 11.40
N LEU A 239 -36.97 73.33 12.23
CA LEU A 239 -38.28 72.74 12.45
C LEU A 239 -39.05 73.56 13.50
N GLY A 240 -40.23 74.03 13.10
CA GLY A 240 -41.15 74.73 13.98
C GLY A 240 -41.91 73.78 14.92
N PRO A 241 -42.90 74.30 15.65
CA PRO A 241 -43.73 73.48 16.53
C PRO A 241 -44.47 72.37 15.75
N GLU A 242 -44.49 71.18 16.34
CA GLU A 242 -45.27 70.05 15.85
C GLU A 242 -46.61 69.94 16.58
N ASN A 243 -47.55 69.21 15.98
CA ASN A 243 -48.85 68.87 16.56
C ASN A 243 -49.73 70.09 16.85
N LEU A 244 -49.65 71.10 15.99
CA LEU A 244 -50.58 72.22 16.04
C LEU A 244 -51.98 71.78 15.63
N ALA A 245 -52.99 72.14 16.42
CA ALA A 245 -54.37 72.01 16.00
C ALA A 245 -54.73 73.07 14.94
N LEU A 246 -55.68 72.73 14.06
CA LEU A 246 -56.25 73.66 13.07
C LEU A 246 -56.67 74.99 13.69
N ASN A 247 -56.43 76.08 12.96
CA ASN A 247 -56.77 77.47 13.31
C ASN A 247 -56.18 77.96 14.64
N THR A 248 -55.04 77.39 15.06
CA THR A 248 -54.32 77.87 16.25
C THR A 248 -53.38 79.00 15.87
N ASP A 249 -53.56 80.18 16.47
CA ASP A 249 -52.62 81.29 16.35
C ASP A 249 -51.42 81.07 17.27
N ILE A 250 -50.21 81.03 16.70
CA ILE A 250 -48.94 80.95 17.45
C ILE A 250 -48.01 82.09 17.09
N THR A 251 -47.06 82.39 17.98
CA THR A 251 -45.93 83.30 17.72
C THR A 251 -44.64 82.51 17.71
N ILE A 252 -43.85 82.69 16.67
CA ILE A 252 -42.56 82.03 16.48
C ILE A 252 -41.46 83.07 16.59
N ASP A 253 -40.42 82.75 17.36
CA ASP A 253 -39.24 83.58 17.54
C ASP A 253 -38.05 82.94 16.82
N VAL A 254 -37.51 83.64 15.82
CA VAL A 254 -36.36 83.17 15.05
C VAL A 254 -35.02 83.56 15.66
N ALA A 255 -35.00 84.31 16.78
CA ALA A 255 -33.76 84.77 17.42
C ALA A 255 -32.68 83.68 17.62
N PRO A 256 -33.00 82.42 17.99
CA PRO A 256 -31.99 81.37 18.15
C PRO A 256 -31.33 80.91 16.85
N TYR A 257 -31.94 81.19 15.71
CA TYR A 257 -31.57 80.69 14.39
C TYR A 257 -30.95 81.77 13.50
N ILE A 258 -30.81 82.98 14.02
CA ILE A 258 -30.23 84.10 13.30
C ILE A 258 -28.97 84.55 14.01
N ARG A 259 -27.91 84.83 13.27
CA ARG A 259 -26.63 85.31 13.84
C ARG A 259 -25.98 86.32 12.93
N ASP A 260 -25.25 87.22 13.56
CA ASP A 260 -24.49 88.27 12.90
C ASP A 260 -23.06 88.24 13.46
N HIS A 261 -22.06 88.24 12.59
CA HIS A 261 -20.66 88.01 12.99
C HIS A 261 -19.96 89.27 13.49
N ASP A 262 -20.43 90.45 13.10
CA ASP A 262 -19.96 91.76 13.54
C ASP A 262 -20.84 92.41 14.63
N GLY A 263 -21.94 91.75 15.00
CA GLY A 263 -22.78 92.10 16.14
C GLY A 263 -23.79 93.21 15.86
N ASP A 264 -24.12 93.42 14.58
CA ASP A 264 -25.17 94.33 14.17
C ASP A 264 -26.57 93.82 14.59
N PRO A 265 -27.52 94.72 14.90
CA PRO A 265 -28.86 94.34 15.31
C PRO A 265 -29.61 93.71 14.13
N LEU A 266 -30.15 92.52 14.36
CA LEU A 266 -30.93 91.80 13.37
C LEU A 266 -32.42 92.08 13.52
N GLN A 267 -33.04 92.44 12.40
CA GLN A 267 -34.48 92.61 12.28
C GLN A 267 -35.07 91.57 11.33
N LEU A 268 -36.09 90.84 11.79
CA LEU A 268 -37.00 90.12 10.93
C LEU A 268 -37.91 91.12 10.21
N THR A 269 -37.73 91.26 8.90
CA THR A 269 -38.38 92.30 8.09
C THR A 269 -39.57 91.80 7.29
N ASP A 270 -39.55 90.53 6.88
CA ASP A 270 -40.65 89.89 6.19
C ASP A 270 -40.73 88.39 6.47
N VAL A 271 -41.95 87.87 6.34
CA VAL A 271 -42.25 86.44 6.33
C VAL A 271 -43.31 86.16 5.26
N TYR A 272 -43.24 85.00 4.63
CA TYR A 272 -44.27 84.58 3.69
C TYR A 272 -44.43 83.07 3.68
N VAL A 273 -45.66 82.66 3.36
CA VAL A 273 -46.07 81.28 3.10
C VAL A 273 -46.83 81.29 1.77
N TYR A 274 -46.63 80.27 0.94
CA TYR A 274 -47.26 80.22 -0.38
C TYR A 274 -48.59 79.48 -0.41
N ASN A 275 -48.89 78.70 0.62
CA ASN A 275 -50.18 78.04 0.72
C ASN A 275 -51.23 79.05 1.20
N ASP A 276 -52.29 79.24 0.40
CA ASP A 276 -53.43 80.12 0.71
C ASP A 276 -54.20 79.68 1.98
N GLU A 277 -53.92 78.49 2.53
CA GLU A 277 -54.54 77.93 3.75
C GLU A 277 -53.90 78.39 5.06
N ALA A 278 -52.70 78.99 5.00
CA ALA A 278 -51.97 79.53 6.13
C ALA A 278 -51.83 81.05 6.07
N ASP A 279 -51.85 81.69 7.23
CA ASP A 279 -51.68 83.14 7.37
C ASP A 279 -50.43 83.41 8.24
N VAL A 280 -49.55 84.31 7.76
CA VAL A 280 -48.32 84.75 8.46
C VAL A 280 -48.18 86.27 8.45
N ASP A 281 -47.67 86.84 9.54
CA ASP A 281 -47.31 88.27 9.59
C ASP A 281 -46.18 88.52 10.59
N VAL A 282 -45.37 89.54 10.34
CA VAL A 282 -44.26 89.93 11.22
C VAL A 282 -44.84 90.69 12.42
N VAL A 283 -44.46 90.33 13.65
CA VAL A 283 -45.03 90.92 14.87
C VAL A 283 -44.84 92.45 14.92
N SER A 284 -43.66 92.93 14.51
CA SER A 284 -43.38 94.37 14.43
C SER A 284 -42.36 94.69 13.34
N LYS A 285 -42.80 95.35 12.26
CA LYS A 285 -41.91 95.84 11.18
C LYS A 285 -41.16 97.12 11.55
N THR A 286 -41.55 97.80 12.63
CA THR A 286 -40.92 99.07 13.08
C THR A 286 -39.87 98.88 14.17
N ASP A 287 -39.91 97.74 14.88
CA ASP A 287 -38.91 97.41 15.88
C ASP A 287 -37.71 96.73 15.20
N VAL A 288 -36.56 97.42 15.21
CA VAL A 288 -35.29 96.97 14.60
C VAL A 288 -34.66 95.77 15.29
N THR A 289 -35.25 95.29 16.39
CA THR A 289 -34.82 94.09 17.11
C THR A 289 -35.87 92.98 17.08
N ASN A 290 -36.98 93.17 16.35
CA ASN A 290 -38.02 92.17 16.24
C ASN A 290 -37.49 90.93 15.53
N SER A 291 -37.58 89.79 16.20
CA SER A 291 -37.25 88.46 15.67
C SER A 291 -38.50 87.55 15.56
N GLN A 292 -39.70 88.11 15.70
CA GLN A 292 -40.92 87.33 15.87
C GLN A 292 -41.93 87.53 14.74
N PHE A 293 -42.63 86.45 14.39
CA PHE A 293 -43.77 86.45 13.46
C PHE A 293 -44.92 85.56 14.00
N THR A 294 -46.13 85.78 13.50
CA THR A 294 -47.32 84.97 13.83
C THR A 294 -47.64 83.96 12.73
N PHE A 295 -48.17 82.80 13.09
CA PHE A 295 -48.61 81.76 12.16
C PHE A 295 -49.96 81.18 12.60
N SER A 296 -50.84 80.89 11.63
CA SER A 296 -52.00 80.04 11.79
C SER A 296 -52.31 79.31 10.47
N ALA A 297 -52.99 78.17 10.53
CA ALA A 297 -53.44 77.47 9.32
C ALA A 297 -54.83 76.85 9.48
N SER A 298 -55.62 76.93 8.41
CA SER A 298 -57.01 76.46 8.37
C SER A 298 -57.17 75.00 7.92
N LYS A 299 -56.10 74.40 7.39
CA LYS A 299 -56.03 72.98 7.02
C LYS A 299 -54.84 72.29 7.70
N ALA A 300 -54.93 70.97 7.76
CA ALA A 300 -53.85 70.14 8.25
C ALA A 300 -52.79 70.04 7.15
N GLY A 301 -51.54 69.86 7.55
CA GLY A 301 -50.44 69.76 6.60
C GLY A 301 -49.14 70.33 7.14
N VAL A 302 -48.15 70.32 6.24
CA VAL A 302 -46.83 70.89 6.48
C VAL A 302 -46.75 72.22 5.76
N TYR A 303 -46.31 73.25 6.46
CA TYR A 303 -46.19 74.61 5.95
C TYR A 303 -44.74 75.05 6.04
N ASP A 304 -44.14 75.43 4.91
CA ASP A 304 -42.82 76.05 4.85
C ASP A 304 -42.96 77.56 4.79
N ILE A 305 -42.50 78.22 5.84
CA ILE A 305 -42.55 79.67 5.99
C ILE A 305 -41.13 80.18 5.78
N THR A 306 -40.93 81.04 4.80
CA THR A 306 -39.64 81.70 4.62
C THR A 306 -39.62 82.99 5.43
N TYR A 307 -38.50 83.26 6.10
CA TYR A 307 -38.31 84.43 6.95
C TYR A 307 -37.04 85.20 6.54
N ILE A 308 -37.13 86.54 6.52
CA ILE A 308 -36.08 87.42 5.98
C ILE A 308 -35.51 88.31 7.07
N VAL A 309 -34.19 88.25 7.24
CA VAL A 309 -33.45 89.00 8.26
C VAL A 309 -32.61 90.08 7.60
N TYR A 310 -32.58 91.26 8.22
CA TYR A 310 -31.81 92.41 7.77
C TYR A 310 -30.96 92.97 8.92
N ASP A 311 -29.70 93.29 8.66
CA ASP A 311 -28.72 93.80 9.62
C ASP A 311 -28.64 95.35 9.68
N HIS A 312 -29.48 96.05 8.91
CA HIS A 312 -29.45 97.51 8.76
C HIS A 312 -28.21 98.11 8.07
N ARG A 313 -27.35 97.27 7.50
CA ARG A 313 -26.12 97.63 6.78
C ARG A 313 -25.99 96.97 5.41
N ASN A 314 -27.11 96.71 4.75
CA ASN A 314 -27.19 96.02 3.45
C ASN A 314 -26.75 94.54 3.50
N GLY A 315 -26.76 93.90 4.67
CA GLY A 315 -26.66 92.45 4.82
C GLY A 315 -28.04 91.82 5.02
N PHE A 316 -28.30 90.77 4.24
CA PHE A 316 -29.55 90.03 4.23
C PHE A 316 -29.29 88.55 4.44
N ALA A 317 -30.17 87.91 5.21
CA ALA A 317 -30.22 86.46 5.36
C ALA A 317 -31.65 85.95 5.17
N ILE A 318 -31.76 84.71 4.72
CA ILE A 318 -33.04 84.01 4.57
C ILE A 318 -32.91 82.66 5.25
N GLY A 319 -33.95 82.27 5.97
CA GLY A 319 -34.13 80.90 6.44
C GLY A 319 -35.57 80.44 6.25
N ILE A 320 -35.79 79.14 6.41
CA ILE A 320 -37.08 78.48 6.27
C ILE A 320 -37.43 77.83 7.61
N VAL A 321 -38.67 78.03 8.05
CA VAL A 321 -39.25 77.29 9.18
C VAL A 321 -40.38 76.41 8.72
N ARG A 322 -40.26 75.11 9.00
CA ARG A 322 -41.25 74.10 8.64
C ARG A 322 -42.17 73.82 9.83
N ILE A 323 -43.46 74.13 9.70
CA ILE A 323 -44.46 73.97 10.77
C ILE A 323 -45.43 72.85 10.40
N LYS A 324 -45.76 71.99 11.37
CA LYS A 324 -46.69 70.87 11.17
C LYS A 324 -48.00 71.11 11.90
N VAL A 325 -49.10 71.07 11.14
CA VAL A 325 -50.47 71.18 11.64
C VAL A 325 -51.16 69.82 11.49
N GLU A 326 -51.66 69.26 12.59
CA GLU A 326 -52.28 67.95 12.63
C GLU A 326 -53.73 67.96 12.15
N GLY A 327 -54.07 66.93 11.38
CA GLY A 327 -55.44 66.61 10.97
C GLY A 327 -56.18 65.76 12.02
N PRO A 328 -57.47 65.48 11.79
CA PRO A 328 -58.21 64.53 12.63
C PRO A 328 -57.55 63.14 12.57
N ALA A 329 -57.63 62.40 13.69
CA ALA A 329 -57.11 61.03 13.74
C ALA A 329 -57.80 60.14 12.70
N LEU A 330 -57.02 59.35 11.96
CA LEU A 330 -57.57 58.46 10.94
C LEU A 330 -58.41 57.33 11.57
N PRO A 331 -59.54 56.97 10.96
CA PRO A 331 -60.38 55.89 11.46
C PRO A 331 -59.86 54.49 11.09
N TRP A 332 -58.82 54.38 10.26
CA TRP A 332 -58.17 53.11 9.88
C TRP A 332 -56.71 53.02 10.32
N HIS A 333 -56.22 51.79 10.48
CA HIS A 333 -54.86 51.47 10.95
C HIS A 333 -54.37 50.15 10.32
N ASP A 334 -53.08 49.83 10.46
CA ASP A 334 -52.49 48.56 9.99
C ASP A 334 -53.27 47.32 10.47
N ILE A 335 -53.42 46.31 9.61
CA ILE A 335 -54.13 45.06 9.93
C ILE A 335 -53.08 43.98 10.08
N THR A 336 -53.25 43.17 11.11
CA THR A 336 -52.55 41.88 11.22
C THR A 336 -53.61 40.80 11.17
N LEU A 337 -53.56 39.95 10.13
CA LEU A 337 -54.55 38.90 9.95
C LEU A 337 -54.45 37.86 11.06
N LEU A 338 -55.58 37.43 11.62
CA LEU A 338 -55.61 36.39 12.65
C LEU A 338 -55.36 34.99 12.09
N SER A 339 -55.57 34.80 10.78
CA SER A 339 -55.45 33.51 10.09
C SER A 339 -54.01 33.03 10.00
N ASP A 340 -53.11 33.94 9.63
CA ASP A 340 -51.70 33.63 9.42
C ASP A 340 -50.77 34.60 10.14
N GLY A 341 -51.18 35.80 10.54
CA GLY A 341 -50.31 36.79 11.20
C GLY A 341 -49.67 37.78 10.22
N GLU A 342 -50.04 37.74 8.93
CA GLU A 342 -49.55 38.71 7.96
C GLU A 342 -49.98 40.13 8.32
N ARG A 343 -49.01 41.05 8.35
CA ARG A 343 -49.25 42.47 8.63
C ARG A 343 -49.28 43.28 7.34
N TYR A 344 -50.36 44.02 7.18
CA TYR A 344 -50.64 44.94 6.08
C TYR A 344 -50.63 46.37 6.58
N THR A 345 -50.00 47.28 5.83
CA THR A 345 -50.02 48.70 6.18
C THR A 345 -51.35 49.33 5.80
N ALA A 346 -51.88 50.18 6.68
CA ALA A 346 -52.96 51.09 6.31
C ALA A 346 -52.57 51.93 5.08
N PRO A 347 -53.50 52.19 4.15
CA PRO A 347 -53.33 53.22 3.14
C PRO A 347 -53.02 54.57 3.82
N LEU A 348 -52.08 55.32 3.24
CA LEU A 348 -51.81 56.68 3.69
C LEU A 348 -53.04 57.56 3.45
N ASP A 349 -53.27 58.56 4.29
CA ASP A 349 -54.01 59.75 3.90
C ASP A 349 -53.04 60.78 3.29
N LYS A 350 -53.61 61.76 2.58
CA LYS A 350 -52.86 62.81 1.90
C LYS A 350 -51.91 63.55 2.84
N ASN A 351 -52.39 63.93 4.02
CA ASN A 351 -51.57 64.71 4.96
C ASN A 351 -50.38 63.90 5.47
N MET A 352 -50.55 62.59 5.70
CA MET A 352 -49.42 61.73 6.03
C MET A 352 -48.46 61.54 4.85
N ALA A 353 -48.97 61.41 3.62
CA ALA A 353 -48.09 61.33 2.45
C ALA A 353 -47.26 62.60 2.28
N ASP A 354 -47.87 63.78 2.37
CA ASP A 354 -47.21 65.08 2.33
C ASP A 354 -46.15 65.21 3.43
N LEU A 355 -46.52 64.83 4.66
CA LEU A 355 -45.63 64.85 5.82
C LEU A 355 -44.40 63.96 5.63
N TYR A 356 -44.57 62.79 5.01
CA TYR A 356 -43.48 61.85 4.76
C TYR A 356 -42.78 62.10 3.41
N HIS A 357 -43.14 63.18 2.70
CA HIS A 357 -42.65 63.47 1.34
C HIS A 357 -42.83 62.27 0.39
N VAL A 358 -43.93 61.53 0.57
CA VAL A 358 -44.27 60.35 -0.22
C VAL A 358 -44.99 60.81 -1.46
N TYR A 359 -44.27 60.83 -2.57
CA TYR A 359 -44.78 61.26 -3.86
C TYR A 359 -45.86 60.31 -4.41
N TYR A 360 -47.01 60.88 -4.79
CA TYR A 360 -48.17 60.20 -5.36
C TYR A 360 -48.68 60.91 -6.63
N GLN A 361 -49.44 60.21 -7.47
CA GLN A 361 -49.87 60.67 -8.79
C GLN A 361 -51.24 61.34 -8.79
N SER A 362 -52.14 60.92 -7.92
CA SER A 362 -53.48 61.51 -7.77
C SER A 362 -54.07 61.19 -6.39
N ILE A 363 -55.26 61.72 -6.12
CA ILE A 363 -56.01 61.52 -4.88
C ILE A 363 -57.36 60.87 -5.22
N GLY A 364 -57.87 60.03 -4.31
CA GLY A 364 -59.26 59.61 -4.30
C GLY A 364 -59.95 60.02 -3.00
N ASP A 365 -61.21 60.44 -3.11
CA ASP A 365 -62.00 60.85 -1.95
C ASP A 365 -62.63 59.63 -1.26
N TYR A 366 -62.45 59.55 0.05
CA TYR A 366 -63.10 58.59 0.93
C TYR A 366 -63.99 59.32 1.93
N ASN A 367 -65.30 59.36 1.64
CA ASN A 367 -66.28 59.92 2.56
C ASN A 367 -66.62 58.89 3.65
N LEU A 368 -66.32 59.23 4.90
CA LEU A 368 -66.73 58.46 6.07
C LEU A 368 -67.38 59.38 7.10
N ASP A 369 -68.62 59.09 7.47
CA ASP A 369 -69.40 59.82 8.47
C ASP A 369 -69.46 61.36 8.25
N SER A 370 -69.60 61.78 6.99
CA SER A 370 -69.61 63.20 6.56
C SER A 370 -68.27 63.93 6.69
N ILE A 371 -67.18 63.18 6.88
CA ILE A 371 -65.80 63.68 6.78
C ILE A 371 -65.21 63.11 5.48
N ASP A 372 -64.71 63.99 4.61
CA ASP A 372 -63.98 63.60 3.42
C ASP A 372 -62.51 63.41 3.76
N TYR A 373 -61.99 62.20 3.52
CA TYR A 373 -60.57 61.89 3.61
C TYR A 373 -59.98 61.75 2.22
N GLU A 374 -58.82 62.34 1.99
CA GLU A 374 -58.10 62.30 0.72
C GLU A 374 -57.07 61.16 0.77
N ILE A 375 -57.17 60.18 -0.14
CA ILE A 375 -56.30 59.00 -0.19
C ILE A 375 -55.39 59.08 -1.43
N PRO A 376 -54.06 59.18 -1.24
CA PRO A 376 -53.06 59.12 -2.29
C PRO A 376 -53.12 57.84 -3.13
N LYS A 377 -53.00 58.00 -4.44
CA LYS A 377 -52.89 56.94 -5.44
C LYS A 377 -51.55 57.03 -6.14
N PHE A 378 -50.93 55.88 -6.32
CA PHE A 378 -49.55 55.73 -6.77
C PHE A 378 -49.49 55.08 -8.14
N SER A 379 -48.44 55.33 -8.92
CA SER A 379 -48.02 54.49 -10.04
C SER A 379 -47.42 53.19 -9.50
N TYR A 380 -47.34 52.14 -10.32
CA TYR A 380 -46.81 50.85 -9.86
C TYR A 380 -45.40 50.98 -9.28
N THR A 381 -44.54 51.72 -9.98
CA THR A 381 -43.15 51.95 -9.54
C THR A 381 -43.08 52.72 -8.21
N SER A 382 -43.92 53.76 -8.05
CA SER A 382 -43.99 54.52 -6.80
C SER A 382 -44.53 53.66 -5.65
N ALA A 383 -45.48 52.78 -5.93
CA ALA A 383 -46.05 51.84 -4.96
C ALA A 383 -45.02 50.81 -4.47
N GLU A 384 -44.26 50.21 -5.40
CA GLU A 384 -43.19 49.27 -5.06
C GLU A 384 -42.10 49.96 -4.24
N THR A 385 -41.68 51.15 -4.67
CA THR A 385 -40.69 51.97 -3.96
C THR A 385 -41.17 52.31 -2.55
N LEU A 386 -42.44 52.67 -2.40
CA LEU A 386 -43.04 52.98 -1.11
C LEU A 386 -42.99 51.78 -0.17
N CYS A 387 -43.37 50.59 -0.62
CA CYS A 387 -43.31 49.39 0.21
C CYS A 387 -41.87 49.01 0.57
N LEU A 388 -40.94 49.09 -0.40
CA LEU A 388 -39.53 48.81 -0.15
C LEU A 388 -38.90 49.80 0.84
N SER A 389 -39.27 51.09 0.77
CA SER A 389 -38.80 52.11 1.73
C SER A 389 -39.24 51.82 3.17
N ARG A 390 -40.34 51.08 3.34
CA ARG A 390 -40.84 50.60 4.64
C ARG A 390 -40.28 49.25 5.04
N GLY A 391 -39.41 48.66 4.22
CA GLY A 391 -38.91 47.31 4.44
C GLY A 391 -39.97 46.23 4.25
N MET A 392 -40.99 46.53 3.45
CA MET A 392 -42.15 45.70 3.16
C MET A 392 -42.26 45.46 1.65
N LEU A 393 -43.25 44.67 1.24
CA LEU A 393 -43.46 44.30 -0.16
C LEU A 393 -44.85 44.74 -0.63
N LEU A 394 -44.98 44.95 -1.94
CA LEU A 394 -46.31 44.95 -2.53
C LEU A 394 -46.93 43.55 -2.36
N PRO A 395 -48.16 43.41 -1.86
CA PRO A 395 -48.77 42.11 -1.65
C PRO A 395 -49.12 41.41 -2.96
N THR A 396 -49.08 40.09 -2.96
CA THR A 396 -49.62 39.25 -4.04
C THR A 396 -51.15 39.30 -4.06
N SER A 397 -51.79 38.88 -5.16
CA SER A 397 -53.25 38.86 -5.21
C SER A 397 -53.82 37.85 -4.24
N GLU A 398 -53.13 36.72 -3.99
CA GLU A 398 -53.51 35.75 -2.97
C GLU A 398 -53.53 36.38 -1.58
N GLN A 399 -52.52 37.20 -1.27
CA GLN A 399 -52.45 37.98 -0.03
C GLN A 399 -53.58 39.00 0.09
N LEU A 400 -53.87 39.74 -0.99
CA LEU A 400 -54.99 40.69 -1.01
C LEU A 400 -56.37 40.00 -0.94
N ILE A 401 -56.51 38.79 -1.47
CA ILE A 401 -57.73 37.97 -1.32
C ILE A 401 -57.94 37.63 0.17
N LYS A 402 -56.90 37.21 0.88
CA LYS A 402 -56.98 36.94 2.33
C LYS A 402 -57.34 38.19 3.13
N LEU A 403 -56.72 39.33 2.79
CA LEU A 403 -57.05 40.61 3.42
C LEU A 403 -58.51 41.00 3.16
N SER A 404 -58.97 40.84 1.91
CA SER A 404 -60.36 41.07 1.51
C SER A 404 -61.33 40.17 2.27
N ASP A 405 -61.05 38.87 2.40
CA ASP A 405 -61.85 37.93 3.20
C ASP A 405 -61.96 38.36 4.67
N SER A 406 -60.88 38.91 5.25
CA SER A 406 -60.90 39.42 6.63
C SER A 406 -61.68 40.71 6.78
N LEU A 407 -61.74 41.55 5.75
CA LEU A 407 -62.50 42.82 5.75
C LEU A 407 -64.00 42.61 5.48
N GLU A 408 -64.42 41.46 4.95
CA GLU A 408 -65.83 41.08 4.82
C GLU A 408 -66.50 40.78 6.17
N ASP A 409 -65.74 40.57 7.25
CA ASP A 409 -66.29 40.45 8.60
C ASP A 409 -66.79 41.82 9.07
N ASP A 410 -68.10 41.98 9.23
CA ASP A 410 -68.76 43.22 9.64
C ASP A 410 -68.14 43.83 10.90
N VAL A 411 -67.63 43.03 11.84
CA VAL A 411 -67.00 43.51 13.09
C VAL A 411 -65.63 44.09 12.80
N ILE A 412 -64.82 43.42 11.96
CA ILE A 412 -63.49 43.90 11.57
C ILE A 412 -63.63 45.16 10.70
N ASN A 413 -64.59 45.18 9.78
CA ASN A 413 -64.86 46.34 8.95
C ASN A 413 -65.35 47.54 9.77
N GLU A 414 -66.25 47.33 10.75
CA GLU A 414 -66.69 48.39 11.66
C GLU A 414 -65.57 48.93 12.56
N LEU A 415 -64.60 48.09 12.95
CA LEU A 415 -63.47 48.50 13.79
C LEU A 415 -62.33 49.16 13.01
N THR A 416 -62.10 48.74 11.76
CA THR A 416 -60.94 49.18 10.97
C THR A 416 -61.27 50.24 9.93
N LYS A 417 -62.53 50.34 9.47
CA LYS A 417 -62.97 51.31 8.45
C LYS A 417 -61.99 51.44 7.27
N TRP A 418 -61.40 50.30 6.86
CA TRP A 418 -60.29 50.29 5.94
C TRP A 418 -60.75 50.74 4.54
N PRO A 419 -60.02 51.66 3.86
CA PRO A 419 -60.45 52.13 2.55
C PRO A 419 -60.36 51.05 1.47
N THR A 420 -61.51 50.64 0.92
CA THR A 420 -61.60 49.68 -0.22
C THR A 420 -62.21 50.32 -1.48
N ILE A 421 -62.32 51.65 -1.50
CA ILE A 421 -63.08 52.44 -2.49
C ILE A 421 -62.55 52.41 -3.93
N ASP A 422 -61.34 51.92 -4.15
CA ASP A 422 -60.72 51.84 -5.47
C ASP A 422 -59.76 50.63 -5.54
N LYS A 423 -59.15 50.46 -6.71
CA LYS A 423 -58.15 49.44 -6.98
C LYS A 423 -56.88 49.64 -6.15
N PHE A 424 -56.23 48.52 -5.86
CA PHE A 424 -54.94 48.44 -5.18
C PHE A 424 -53.87 47.81 -6.09
N TRP A 425 -52.62 48.25 -5.97
CA TRP A 425 -51.52 47.56 -6.66
C TRP A 425 -51.20 46.20 -6.05
N THR A 426 -50.85 45.23 -6.90
CA THR A 426 -50.41 43.89 -6.49
C THR A 426 -49.22 43.37 -7.29
N SER A 427 -48.44 42.45 -6.70
CA SER A 427 -47.10 42.05 -7.16
C SER A 427 -46.97 40.64 -7.76
N ASP A 428 -48.09 39.96 -8.07
CA ASP A 428 -48.06 38.55 -8.49
C ASP A 428 -46.96 38.19 -9.50
N LYS A 429 -46.29 37.07 -9.23
CA LYS A 429 -45.30 36.45 -10.11
C LYS A 429 -45.80 35.08 -10.55
N GLY A 430 -45.90 34.88 -11.86
CA GLY A 430 -46.49 33.68 -12.47
C GLY A 430 -46.60 33.80 -13.99
N SER A 431 -47.66 33.27 -14.61
CA SER A 431 -47.92 33.38 -16.06
C SER A 431 -48.10 34.83 -16.57
N LEU A 432 -48.17 35.80 -15.67
CA LEU A 432 -48.30 37.24 -15.92
C LEU A 432 -47.04 38.03 -15.55
N ALA A 433 -45.90 37.36 -15.30
CA ALA A 433 -44.66 38.01 -14.91
C ALA A 433 -44.24 39.10 -15.91
N GLY A 434 -43.99 40.32 -15.40
CA GLY A 434 -43.62 41.50 -16.18
C GLY A 434 -44.77 42.45 -16.53
N LYS A 435 -45.99 42.20 -16.01
CA LYS A 435 -47.16 43.07 -16.17
C LYS A 435 -47.51 43.75 -14.84
N HIS A 436 -48.00 44.99 -14.87
CA HIS A 436 -48.53 45.66 -13.67
C HIS A 436 -49.99 45.27 -13.47
N LEU A 437 -50.34 44.92 -12.22
CA LEU A 437 -51.61 44.30 -11.89
C LEU A 437 -52.32 45.06 -10.78
N ALA A 438 -53.61 45.28 -10.97
CA ALA A 438 -54.48 45.97 -10.02
C ALA A 438 -55.55 45.02 -9.45
N PHE A 439 -55.82 45.12 -8.16
CA PHE A 439 -56.77 44.31 -7.40
C PHE A 439 -57.99 45.12 -6.97
N LEU A 440 -59.19 44.57 -7.14
CA LEU A 440 -60.46 45.15 -6.68
C LEU A 440 -60.99 44.36 -5.48
N PHE A 441 -61.11 45.02 -4.32
CA PHE A 441 -61.59 44.40 -3.08
C PHE A 441 -63.03 43.84 -3.20
N ASP A 442 -63.97 44.60 -3.76
CA ASP A 442 -65.39 44.18 -3.84
C ASP A 442 -65.64 42.92 -4.69
N SER A 443 -64.81 42.70 -5.70
CA SER A 443 -64.99 41.59 -6.66
C SER A 443 -63.89 40.53 -6.58
N LYS A 444 -62.83 40.78 -5.80
CA LYS A 444 -61.61 39.96 -5.70
C LYS A 444 -60.99 39.68 -7.07
N LEU A 445 -61.16 40.61 -8.02
CA LEU A 445 -60.65 40.51 -9.38
C LEU A 445 -59.28 41.16 -9.51
N VAL A 446 -58.41 40.53 -10.29
CA VAL A 446 -57.12 41.07 -10.72
C VAL A 446 -57.21 41.47 -12.20
N SER A 447 -56.81 42.69 -12.54
CA SER A 447 -56.77 43.20 -13.91
C SER A 447 -55.39 43.73 -14.26
N GLU A 448 -54.96 43.53 -15.51
CA GLU A 448 -53.75 44.14 -16.06
C GLU A 448 -53.95 45.64 -16.31
N ASP A 449 -52.93 46.45 -16.01
CA ASP A 449 -52.88 47.89 -16.26
C ASP A 449 -51.52 48.26 -16.86
N GLU A 450 -51.48 49.19 -17.81
CA GLU A 450 -50.26 49.61 -18.51
C GLU A 450 -49.45 50.68 -17.74
N ASP A 451 -49.63 50.78 -16.41
CA ASP A 451 -49.07 51.85 -15.53
C ASP A 451 -49.57 53.26 -15.87
N ILE A 452 -50.73 53.35 -16.51
CA ILE A 452 -51.32 54.64 -16.92
C ILE A 452 -52.20 55.18 -15.78
N SER A 453 -52.80 54.29 -15.00
CA SER A 453 -53.76 54.66 -13.95
C SER A 453 -53.14 54.54 -12.55
N PRO A 454 -53.22 55.57 -11.70
CA PRO A 454 -52.74 55.48 -10.33
C PRO A 454 -53.73 54.77 -9.39
N TYR A 455 -53.23 53.91 -8.48
CA TYR A 455 -54.02 53.07 -7.57
C TYR A 455 -53.53 53.13 -6.11
N ILE A 456 -54.37 52.69 -5.17
CA ILE A 456 -54.07 52.72 -3.73
C ILE A 456 -53.00 51.66 -3.40
N VAL A 457 -52.23 51.89 -2.34
CA VAL A 457 -51.13 51.00 -1.93
C VAL A 457 -51.33 50.54 -0.48
N THR A 458 -51.20 49.24 -0.29
CA THR A 458 -50.91 48.62 1.01
C THR A 458 -49.66 47.76 0.83
N CYS A 459 -48.88 47.59 1.90
CA CYS A 459 -47.65 46.82 1.90
C CYS A 459 -47.76 45.65 2.89
N VAL A 460 -47.18 44.50 2.56
CA VAL A 460 -47.14 43.30 3.40
C VAL A 460 -45.73 43.05 3.95
N ALA A 461 -45.64 42.61 5.20
CA ALA A 461 -44.35 42.28 5.82
C ALA A 461 -43.70 41.06 5.12
N PRO A 462 -42.39 41.08 4.82
CA PRO A 462 -41.74 40.04 4.03
C PRO A 462 -41.43 38.77 4.84
N GLY A 463 -41.93 38.58 6.07
CA GLY A 463 -41.53 37.48 6.95
C GLY A 463 -40.37 37.80 7.89
N VAL A 464 -39.83 36.80 8.60
CA VAL A 464 -38.78 36.93 9.63
C VAL A 464 -37.53 36.15 9.24
N LEU A 465 -36.38 36.83 9.27
CA LEU A 465 -35.05 36.24 9.10
C LEU A 465 -34.51 35.78 10.45
N SER A 466 -33.92 34.58 10.47
CA SER A 466 -33.15 34.06 11.61
C SER A 466 -31.85 33.41 11.13
N LEU A 467 -30.85 33.31 12.01
CA LEU A 467 -29.54 32.74 11.70
C LEU A 467 -29.19 31.60 12.66
N GLU A 468 -28.50 30.61 12.13
CA GLU A 468 -27.85 29.55 12.88
C GLU A 468 -26.42 29.34 12.34
N VAL A 469 -25.44 29.28 13.23
CA VAL A 469 -24.07 28.89 12.86
C VAL A 469 -24.00 27.37 12.89
N THR A 470 -23.98 26.76 11.71
CA THR A 470 -23.93 25.29 11.57
C THR A 470 -22.50 24.77 11.62
N ARG A 471 -21.51 25.64 11.40
CA ARG A 471 -20.08 25.33 11.53
C ARG A 471 -19.26 26.56 11.89
N ASP A 472 -18.40 26.46 12.90
CA ASP A 472 -17.56 27.54 13.41
C ASP A 472 -16.17 26.99 13.83
N GLY A 473 -15.18 27.85 13.99
CA GLY A 473 -13.87 27.47 14.51
C GLY A 473 -12.95 26.82 13.46
N SER A 474 -13.20 27.04 12.17
CA SER A 474 -12.41 26.40 11.11
C SER A 474 -11.05 27.08 10.90
N CYS A 475 -10.11 26.33 10.32
CA CYS A 475 -8.79 26.85 9.98
C CYS A 475 -8.83 28.06 9.03
N THR A 476 -7.81 28.90 9.09
CA THR A 476 -7.54 29.93 8.07
C THR A 476 -7.08 29.29 6.76
N THR A 477 -7.38 29.91 5.63
CA THR A 477 -6.90 29.47 4.31
C THR A 477 -6.73 30.63 3.35
N THR A 478 -5.71 30.55 2.50
CA THR A 478 -5.55 31.46 1.36
C THR A 478 -6.28 30.96 0.11
N SER A 479 -6.90 29.78 0.16
CA SER A 479 -7.61 29.17 -0.97
C SER A 479 -9.11 29.46 -0.90
N ILE A 480 -9.63 30.09 -1.94
CA ILE A 480 -11.08 30.37 -2.07
C ILE A 480 -11.91 29.09 -2.19
N ASP A 481 -11.31 28.00 -2.67
CA ASP A 481 -11.96 26.70 -2.92
C ASP A 481 -11.70 25.66 -1.83
N SER A 482 -11.20 26.08 -0.65
CA SER A 482 -10.95 25.13 0.44
C SER A 482 -12.24 24.41 0.83
N LYS A 483 -12.22 23.08 0.73
CA LYS A 483 -13.32 22.21 1.14
C LYS A 483 -13.27 21.85 2.62
N VAL A 484 -12.22 22.28 3.33
CA VAL A 484 -11.95 21.90 4.72
C VAL A 484 -11.98 23.13 5.62
N CYS A 485 -11.34 24.22 5.23
CA CYS A 485 -11.29 25.44 6.03
C CYS A 485 -12.42 26.39 5.63
N TYR A 486 -13.62 26.17 6.18
CA TYR A 486 -14.75 27.08 6.02
C TYR A 486 -15.70 26.98 7.22
N ASP A 487 -16.25 28.11 7.63
CA ASP A 487 -17.37 28.18 8.55
C ASP A 487 -18.67 28.33 7.77
N GLU A 488 -19.78 28.01 8.43
CA GLU A 488 -21.07 27.88 7.79
C GLU A 488 -22.16 28.56 8.62
N VAL A 489 -22.91 29.42 7.94
CA VAL A 489 -24.08 30.11 8.50
C VAL A 489 -25.28 29.74 7.65
N THR A 490 -26.33 29.26 8.33
CA THR A 490 -27.63 28.99 7.73
C THR A 490 -28.57 30.13 8.06
N ALA A 491 -29.13 30.76 7.04
CA ALA A 491 -30.16 31.75 7.17
C ALA A 491 -31.52 31.10 6.89
N THR A 492 -32.49 31.32 7.78
CA THR A 492 -33.86 30.80 7.64
C THR A 492 -34.84 31.95 7.53
N VAL A 493 -35.70 31.92 6.52
CA VAL A 493 -36.80 32.87 6.33
C VAL A 493 -38.13 32.15 6.62
N LEU A 494 -38.87 32.68 7.59
CA LEU A 494 -40.17 32.16 8.01
C LEU A 494 -41.25 33.22 7.82
N HIS A 495 -42.38 32.85 7.23
CA HIS A 495 -43.60 33.65 7.24
C HIS A 495 -44.51 33.04 8.30
N ASN A 496 -44.58 33.68 9.48
CA ASN A 496 -45.37 33.23 10.63
C ASN A 496 -45.09 31.77 11.01
N ASP A 497 -43.81 31.49 11.29
CA ASP A 497 -43.27 30.17 11.64
C ASP A 497 -43.35 29.09 10.53
N VAL A 498 -43.84 29.44 9.33
CA VAL A 498 -43.84 28.56 8.15
C VAL A 498 -42.66 28.92 7.24
N PRO A 499 -41.84 27.95 6.80
CA PRO A 499 -40.72 28.26 5.92
C PRO A 499 -41.13 28.78 4.54
N SER A 500 -40.45 29.84 4.07
CA SER A 500 -40.70 30.42 2.73
C SER A 500 -39.60 30.03 1.75
N GLU A 501 -39.97 29.35 0.67
CA GLU A 501 -39.06 28.91 -0.40
C GLU A 501 -38.79 30.01 -1.42
N ASN A 502 -37.60 30.00 -2.02
CA ASN A 502 -37.16 30.88 -3.10
C ASN A 502 -37.05 32.36 -2.70
N GLU A 503 -36.86 32.63 -1.41
CA GLU A 503 -36.60 33.96 -0.86
C GLU A 503 -35.14 34.35 -1.05
N SER A 504 -34.90 35.58 -1.51
CA SER A 504 -33.54 36.04 -1.80
C SER A 504 -32.87 36.65 -0.58
N VAL A 505 -31.80 36.01 -0.10
CA VAL A 505 -31.02 36.42 1.07
C VAL A 505 -29.60 36.77 0.63
N TYR A 506 -29.06 37.86 1.19
CA TYR A 506 -27.75 38.38 0.85
C TYR A 506 -26.76 38.23 2.00
N LEU A 507 -25.52 37.90 1.69
CA LEU A 507 -24.40 37.84 2.61
C LEU A 507 -23.33 38.84 2.19
N TYR A 508 -22.84 39.64 3.13
CA TYR A 508 -21.72 40.53 2.92
C TYR A 508 -20.90 40.74 4.19
N SER A 509 -19.67 41.20 4.02
CA SER A 509 -18.79 41.64 5.09
C SER A 509 -17.92 42.80 4.61
N ASN A 510 -17.53 43.67 5.55
CA ASN A 510 -16.54 44.71 5.29
C ASN A 510 -15.10 44.18 5.44
N ASP A 511 -14.95 42.94 5.92
CA ASP A 511 -13.65 42.34 6.13
C ASP A 511 -13.09 41.73 4.84
N LYS A 512 -11.95 42.28 4.39
CA LYS A 512 -11.24 41.86 3.18
C LYS A 512 -10.40 40.59 3.39
N SER A 513 -10.39 40.04 4.60
CA SER A 513 -9.81 38.72 4.89
C SER A 513 -10.72 37.59 4.43
N LEU A 514 -12.03 37.85 4.31
CA LEU A 514 -13.03 36.83 4.07
C LEU A 514 -13.22 36.51 2.59
N PHE A 515 -13.41 35.22 2.31
CA PHE A 515 -13.87 34.71 1.03
C PHE A 515 -15.26 34.10 1.20
N LEU A 516 -16.24 34.68 0.50
CA LEU A 516 -17.63 34.24 0.53
C LEU A 516 -17.89 33.32 -0.66
N ASN A 517 -18.49 32.15 -0.44
CA ASN A 517 -18.83 31.25 -1.55
C ASN A 517 -19.86 31.87 -2.51
N LYS A 518 -20.77 32.67 -1.96
CA LYS A 518 -21.78 33.46 -2.67
C LYS A 518 -22.19 34.66 -1.80
N THR A 519 -22.53 35.76 -2.44
CA THR A 519 -23.06 36.97 -1.77
C THR A 519 -24.59 37.04 -1.78
N GLN A 520 -25.23 36.12 -2.48
CA GLN A 520 -26.68 35.99 -2.58
C GLN A 520 -27.04 34.50 -2.68
N GLY A 521 -28.13 34.10 -2.05
CA GLY A 521 -28.72 32.78 -2.24
C GLY A 521 -30.24 32.82 -2.11
N TYR A 522 -30.88 31.74 -2.55
CA TYR A 522 -32.32 31.56 -2.46
C TYR A 522 -32.62 30.47 -1.43
N THR A 523 -33.65 30.69 -0.61
CA THR A 523 -34.11 29.68 0.34
C THR A 523 -34.68 28.45 -0.36
N ASP A 524 -34.51 27.29 0.24
CA ASP A 524 -35.10 26.02 -0.22
C ASP A 524 -36.51 25.80 0.34
N VAL A 525 -37.08 24.60 0.13
CA VAL A 525 -38.39 24.17 0.66
C VAL A 525 -38.53 24.27 2.19
N ASN A 526 -37.41 24.31 2.92
CA ASN A 526 -37.37 24.48 4.37
C ASN A 526 -37.10 25.94 4.77
N GLY A 527 -37.19 26.88 3.82
CA GLY A 527 -36.93 28.29 4.03
C GLY A 527 -35.47 28.59 4.34
N GLN A 528 -34.54 27.69 4.02
CA GLN A 528 -33.14 27.78 4.42
C GLN A 528 -32.21 28.07 3.26
N VAL A 529 -31.19 28.87 3.53
CA VAL A 529 -30.06 29.09 2.63
C VAL A 529 -28.76 29.08 3.40
N VAL A 530 -27.83 28.25 2.92
CA VAL A 530 -26.54 28.04 3.55
C VAL A 530 -25.45 28.86 2.87
N PHE A 531 -24.64 29.55 3.66
CA PHE A 531 -23.47 30.29 3.23
C PHE A 531 -22.20 29.69 3.82
N GLN A 532 -21.16 29.57 2.99
CA GLN A 532 -19.84 29.10 3.41
C GLN A 532 -18.85 30.25 3.32
N ILE A 533 -18.19 30.52 4.44
CA ILE A 533 -17.29 31.64 4.64
C ILE A 533 -15.91 31.10 4.98
N ARG A 534 -14.87 31.69 4.40
CA ARG A 534 -13.46 31.35 4.66
C ARG A 534 -12.72 32.61 5.06
N SER A 535 -11.63 32.49 5.81
CA SER A 535 -10.78 33.63 6.16
C SER A 535 -9.31 33.31 5.90
N LYS A 536 -8.54 34.31 5.46
CA LYS A 536 -7.07 34.24 5.43
C LYS A 536 -6.41 34.59 6.77
N ASP A 537 -7.15 35.27 7.65
CA ASP A 537 -6.68 35.80 8.93
C ASP A 537 -7.40 35.06 10.08
N GLU A 538 -6.73 34.88 11.21
CA GLU A 538 -7.31 34.24 12.39
C GLU A 538 -8.07 35.24 13.27
N GLY A 539 -8.96 34.74 14.12
CA GLY A 539 -9.75 35.51 15.06
C GLY A 539 -11.21 35.64 14.66
N ASP A 540 -11.88 36.61 15.29
CA ASP A 540 -13.30 36.83 15.10
C ASP A 540 -13.57 37.75 13.90
N HIS A 541 -14.39 37.27 12.97
CA HIS A 541 -14.79 37.99 11.78
C HIS A 541 -16.30 38.19 11.75
N LYS A 542 -16.73 39.40 11.39
CA LYS A 542 -18.15 39.74 11.30
C LYS A 542 -18.68 39.52 9.89
N VAL A 543 -19.83 38.86 9.79
CA VAL A 543 -20.62 38.79 8.57
C VAL A 543 -22.02 39.33 8.82
N TYR A 544 -22.62 39.86 7.75
CA TYR A 544 -23.96 40.41 7.76
C TYR A 544 -24.82 39.64 6.78
N ILE A 545 -25.94 39.14 7.27
CA ILE A 545 -26.95 38.50 6.45
C ILE A 545 -28.15 39.45 6.38
N SER A 546 -28.58 39.76 5.17
CA SER A 546 -29.71 40.64 4.93
C SER A 546 -30.82 39.97 4.15
N TYR A 547 -32.04 40.25 4.55
CA TYR A 547 -33.27 39.86 3.89
C TYR A 547 -34.22 41.06 3.93
N TYR A 548 -34.38 41.74 2.80
CA TYR A 548 -35.02 43.07 2.72
C TYR A 548 -34.45 44.05 3.76
N SER A 549 -35.28 44.58 4.65
CA SER A 549 -34.89 45.51 5.72
C SER A 549 -34.23 44.83 6.92
N GLN A 550 -34.35 43.50 7.04
CA GLN A 550 -33.75 42.76 8.14
C GLN A 550 -32.26 42.57 7.87
N ARG A 551 -31.44 42.89 8.86
CA ARG A 551 -30.01 42.66 8.86
C ARG A 551 -29.61 42.04 10.19
N LEU A 552 -29.09 40.83 10.14
CA LEU A 552 -28.55 40.14 11.29
C LEU A 552 -27.02 40.08 11.19
N GLU A 553 -26.36 40.36 12.30
CA GLU A 553 -24.91 40.24 12.46
C GLU A 553 -24.59 38.86 13.02
N GLN A 554 -23.58 38.19 12.44
CA GLN A 554 -23.03 36.96 12.96
C GLN A 554 -21.51 37.08 13.08
N LEU A 555 -20.99 36.62 14.21
CA LEU A 555 -19.55 36.50 14.46
C LEU A 555 -19.12 35.06 14.14
N LEU A 556 -18.03 34.91 13.40
CA LEU A 556 -17.41 33.63 13.06
C LEU A 556 -15.96 33.65 13.52
N ASN A 557 -15.49 32.58 14.16
CA ASN A 557 -14.14 32.47 14.69
C ASN A 557 -13.30 31.57 13.79
N PHE A 558 -12.24 32.11 13.20
CA PHE A 558 -11.27 31.31 12.44
C PHE A 558 -10.00 31.09 13.26
N VAL A 559 -9.46 29.87 13.22
CA VAL A 559 -8.24 29.50 13.94
C VAL A 559 -7.07 29.35 12.98
N LEU A 560 -5.84 29.57 13.46
CA LEU A 560 -4.64 29.36 12.64
C LEU A 560 -4.59 27.94 12.06
N ASP A 561 -4.17 27.81 10.81
CA ASP A 561 -3.92 26.51 10.16
C ASP A 561 -2.66 25.84 10.74
N THR A 562 -2.84 25.17 11.87
CA THR A 562 -1.79 24.48 12.64
C THR A 562 -1.58 23.04 12.15
N ILE A 563 -0.46 22.46 12.55
CA ILE A 563 -0.09 21.07 12.26
C ILE A 563 -0.98 20.15 13.10
N GLU A 564 -1.81 19.37 12.41
CA GLU A 564 -2.61 18.31 13.02
C GLU A 564 -1.76 17.06 13.25
N LYS A 565 -0.84 16.77 12.33
CA LYS A 565 -0.06 15.54 12.33
C LYS A 565 1.35 15.75 11.80
N TYR A 566 2.32 15.12 12.45
CA TYR A 566 3.70 15.01 11.98
C TYR A 566 4.06 13.53 11.93
N GLU A 567 4.65 13.09 10.82
CA GLU A 567 4.98 11.67 10.62
C GLU A 567 6.36 11.50 10.00
N VAL A 568 7.12 10.57 10.56
CA VAL A 568 8.34 10.03 9.96
C VAL A 568 7.96 8.80 9.13
N THR A 569 8.41 8.76 7.88
CA THR A 569 8.13 7.69 6.92
C THR A 569 9.42 7.02 6.45
N PRO A 570 9.48 5.68 6.47
CA PRO A 570 8.46 4.78 7.03
C PRO A 570 8.45 4.80 8.57
N SER A 571 7.29 4.58 9.20
CA SER A 571 7.15 4.49 10.67
C SER A 571 7.82 3.24 11.25
N SER A 572 8.01 2.21 10.41
CA SER A 572 8.92 1.11 10.66
C SER A 572 9.49 0.57 9.36
N ALA A 573 10.72 0.07 9.40
CA ALA A 573 11.34 -0.59 8.25
C ALA A 573 12.27 -1.72 8.69
N ASN A 574 12.34 -2.74 7.84
CA ASN A 574 13.33 -3.80 7.96
C ASN A 574 14.42 -3.55 6.91
N ILE A 575 15.67 -3.45 7.36
CA ILE A 575 16.84 -3.33 6.50
C ILE A 575 17.83 -4.43 6.82
N ASN A 576 18.67 -4.80 5.86
CA ASN A 576 19.75 -5.76 6.09
C ASN A 576 20.99 -5.05 6.63
N ILE A 577 21.84 -5.77 7.38
CA ILE A 577 23.18 -5.29 7.73
C ILE A 577 23.92 -4.78 6.49
N GLY A 578 24.46 -3.56 6.56
CA GLY A 578 25.18 -2.89 5.47
C GLY A 578 24.29 -2.08 4.51
N SER A 579 22.98 -2.33 4.45
CA SER A 579 22.02 -1.55 3.65
C SER A 579 21.72 -0.20 4.30
N SER A 580 21.26 0.75 3.49
CA SER A 580 20.86 2.09 3.94
C SER A 580 19.42 2.40 3.53
N LEU A 581 18.75 3.23 4.32
CA LEU A 581 17.38 3.69 4.13
C LEU A 581 17.32 5.19 4.41
N ASP A 582 16.75 5.95 3.49
CA ASP A 582 16.44 7.36 3.72
C ASP A 582 15.07 7.47 4.39
N LEU A 583 15.06 8.11 5.56
CA LEU A 583 13.83 8.53 6.21
C LEU A 583 13.36 9.84 5.58
N SER A 584 12.05 10.02 5.51
CA SER A 584 11.42 11.29 5.17
C SER A 584 10.48 11.70 6.31
N SER A 585 10.19 12.98 6.43
CA SER A 585 9.21 13.47 7.39
C SER A 585 8.25 14.43 6.71
N ARG A 586 6.97 14.30 7.03
CA ARG A 586 5.90 15.17 6.52
C ARG A 586 5.05 15.72 7.65
N ILE A 587 4.46 16.89 7.42
CA ILE A 587 3.39 17.45 8.25
C ILE A 587 2.09 17.45 7.46
N THR A 588 0.98 17.30 8.19
CA THR A 588 -0.39 17.53 7.71
C THR A 588 -0.99 18.62 8.57
N LYS A 589 -1.43 19.71 7.94
CA LYS A 589 -2.13 20.82 8.63
C LYS A 589 -3.63 20.54 8.75
N LEU A 590 -4.34 21.32 9.58
CA LEU A 590 -5.81 21.27 9.70
C LEU A 590 -6.52 21.46 8.36
N SER A 591 -5.92 22.20 7.43
CA SER A 591 -6.38 22.36 6.04
C SER A 591 -6.25 21.12 5.16
N LEU A 592 -5.68 20.03 5.69
CA LEU A 592 -5.22 18.84 4.98
C LEU A 592 -4.10 19.10 3.96
N LEU A 593 -3.44 20.26 4.04
CA LEU A 593 -2.23 20.53 3.27
C LEU A 593 -1.09 19.67 3.80
N GLU A 594 -0.47 18.89 2.91
CA GLU A 594 0.71 18.09 3.21
C GLU A 594 2.00 18.79 2.73
N GLU A 595 2.97 18.90 3.62
CA GLU A 595 4.29 19.47 3.31
C GLU A 595 5.40 18.51 3.74
N THR A 596 6.39 18.30 2.86
CA THR A 596 7.60 17.54 3.21
C THR A 596 8.58 18.45 3.95
N VAL A 597 8.95 18.07 5.17
CA VAL A 597 9.83 18.85 6.06
C VAL A 597 11.16 18.17 6.35
N THR A 598 11.49 17.06 5.68
CA THR A 598 12.71 16.25 5.90
C THR A 598 14.00 17.05 6.07
N ALA A 599 14.21 18.09 5.26
CA ALA A 599 15.44 18.90 5.30
C ALA A 599 15.52 19.85 6.52
N LYS A 600 14.40 20.09 7.20
CA LYS A 600 14.27 20.91 8.42
C LYS A 600 14.13 20.08 9.68
N THR A 601 14.13 18.75 9.55
CA THR A 601 13.97 17.81 10.66
C THR A 601 15.32 17.47 11.26
N ASP A 602 15.41 17.56 12.57
CA ASP A 602 16.56 17.11 13.34
C ASP A 602 16.42 15.60 13.64
N TRP A 603 17.40 14.82 13.20
CA TRP A 603 17.37 13.35 13.29
C TRP A 603 18.31 12.85 14.38
N LYS A 604 17.84 11.89 15.19
CA LYS A 604 18.63 11.30 16.27
C LYS A 604 18.31 9.83 16.48
N ILE A 605 19.34 9.01 16.70
CA ILE A 605 19.15 7.65 17.21
C ILE A 605 18.87 7.76 18.72
N ILE A 606 17.69 7.31 19.14
CA ILE A 606 17.27 7.34 20.55
C ILE A 606 17.49 5.99 21.25
N ASP A 607 17.55 4.90 20.48
CA ASP A 607 17.90 3.55 20.96
C ASP A 607 18.55 2.71 19.85
N GLY A 608 19.50 1.83 20.19
CA GLY A 608 20.20 0.94 19.26
C GLY A 608 21.35 1.57 18.47
N THR A 609 22.20 2.39 19.10
CA THR A 609 23.36 3.06 18.43
C THR A 609 24.45 2.10 17.92
N ASP A 610 24.47 0.87 18.42
CA ASP A 610 25.29 -0.24 17.96
C ASP A 610 24.64 -1.05 16.82
N ILE A 611 23.33 -0.89 16.64
CA ILE A 611 22.49 -1.59 15.64
C ILE A 611 22.44 -0.78 14.34
N VAL A 612 22.34 0.55 14.40
CA VAL A 612 22.30 1.44 13.22
C VAL A 612 23.25 2.64 13.35
N SER A 613 23.68 3.20 12.22
CA SER A 613 24.32 4.52 12.13
C SER A 613 23.41 5.49 11.38
N LEU A 614 23.54 6.79 11.68
CA LEU A 614 22.73 7.85 11.11
C LEU A 614 23.62 8.95 10.51
N SER A 615 23.31 9.36 9.30
CA SER A 615 23.92 10.52 8.63
C SER A 615 22.80 11.37 8.00
N ASN A 616 22.50 12.53 8.60
CA ASN A 616 21.28 13.29 8.33
C ASN A 616 20.04 12.41 8.47
N ASN A 617 19.27 12.19 7.39
CA ASN A 617 18.09 11.35 7.36
C ASN A 617 18.37 9.91 6.88
N THR A 618 19.60 9.56 6.55
CA THR A 618 19.98 8.23 6.07
C THR A 618 20.41 7.34 7.22
N VAL A 619 19.68 6.24 7.43
CA VAL A 619 19.97 5.20 8.42
C VAL A 619 20.68 4.03 7.74
N LYS A 620 21.77 3.52 8.33
CA LYS A 620 22.50 2.35 7.82
C LYS A 620 22.60 1.26 8.88
N GLY A 621 22.23 0.02 8.53
CA GLY A 621 22.28 -1.14 9.42
C GLY A 621 23.71 -1.61 9.71
N ILE A 622 24.04 -1.82 10.99
CA ILE A 622 25.36 -2.24 11.49
C ILE A 622 25.32 -3.65 12.07
N MET A 623 24.34 -3.95 12.92
CA MET A 623 24.24 -5.22 13.66
C MET A 623 22.78 -5.68 13.73
N LYS A 624 22.53 -6.99 13.83
CA LYS A 624 21.18 -7.54 14.01
C LYS A 624 20.54 -6.99 15.29
N GLY A 625 19.32 -6.49 15.19
CA GLY A 625 18.57 -5.94 16.32
C GLY A 625 17.50 -4.94 15.89
N SER A 626 16.90 -4.24 16.84
CA SER A 626 15.96 -3.14 16.58
C SER A 626 16.52 -1.83 17.13
N ALA A 627 16.46 -0.77 16.33
CA ALA A 627 16.85 0.58 16.70
C ALA A 627 15.66 1.54 16.50
N SER A 628 15.64 2.62 17.28
CA SER A 628 14.63 3.68 17.16
C SER A 628 15.29 4.98 16.74
N VAL A 629 14.80 5.58 15.66
CA VAL A 629 15.28 6.85 15.12
C VAL A 629 14.17 7.88 15.24
N GLU A 630 14.41 8.92 16.02
CA GLU A 630 13.50 10.04 16.23
C GLU A 630 13.81 11.16 15.22
N GLY A 631 12.76 11.66 14.56
CA GLY A 631 12.82 12.91 13.81
C GLY A 631 12.07 13.99 14.58
N THR A 632 12.71 15.12 14.86
CA THR A 632 12.10 16.28 15.53
C THR A 632 11.97 17.45 14.54
N TYR A 633 10.76 17.95 14.35
CA TYR A 633 10.49 19.16 13.57
C TYR A 633 10.03 20.30 14.49
N PHE A 634 10.71 21.44 14.45
CA PHE A 634 10.30 22.66 15.16
C PHE A 634 9.57 23.59 14.19
N ASP A 635 8.28 23.84 14.45
CA ASP A 635 7.53 24.84 13.72
C ASP A 635 7.68 26.21 14.36
N SER A 636 8.28 27.15 13.63
CA SER A 636 8.55 28.50 14.14
C SER A 636 7.30 29.37 14.24
N VAL A 637 6.22 29.02 13.53
CA VAL A 637 4.96 29.78 13.56
C VAL A 637 4.19 29.42 14.81
N GLU A 638 4.04 28.12 15.11
CA GLU A 638 3.40 27.64 16.33
C GLU A 638 4.29 27.70 17.57
N GLY A 639 5.62 27.79 17.40
CA GLY A 639 6.58 27.70 18.50
C GLY A 639 6.60 26.33 19.18
N LYS A 640 6.16 25.27 18.47
CA LYS A 640 6.04 23.90 18.99
C LYS A 640 6.99 22.95 18.27
N SER A 641 7.46 21.93 18.99
CA SER A 641 8.21 20.81 18.42
C SER A 641 7.30 19.59 18.26
N PHE A 642 7.41 18.93 17.13
CA PHE A 642 6.72 17.68 16.82
C PHE A 642 7.77 16.58 16.66
N THR A 643 7.53 15.44 17.29
CA THR A 643 8.45 14.30 17.28
C THR A 643 7.70 13.06 16.86
N ASP A 644 8.32 12.25 16.02
CA ASP A 644 7.84 10.93 15.65
C ASP A 644 9.04 9.99 15.47
N ILE A 645 8.80 8.69 15.65
CA ILE A 645 9.83 7.67 15.75
C ILE A 645 9.64 6.65 14.63
N SER A 646 10.72 6.39 13.90
CA SER A 646 10.83 5.23 13.01
C SER A 646 11.53 4.08 13.74
N ILE A 647 10.90 2.90 13.73
CA ILE A 647 11.51 1.67 14.24
C ILE A 647 12.22 0.96 13.10
N ILE A 648 13.54 0.83 13.21
CA ILE A 648 14.40 0.17 12.23
C ILE A 648 14.81 -1.20 12.77
N THR A 649 14.29 -2.25 12.18
CA THR A 649 14.80 -3.61 12.43
C THR A 649 15.92 -3.89 11.45
N VAL A 650 17.08 -4.22 11.97
CA VAL A 650 18.21 -4.68 11.17
C VAL A 650 18.23 -6.20 11.24
N ASP A 651 17.98 -6.83 10.10
CA ASP A 651 18.06 -8.28 9.96
C ASP A 651 19.44 -8.68 9.43
N ASP A 652 19.87 -9.88 9.80
CA ASP A 652 20.96 -10.56 9.12
C ASP A 652 20.37 -11.23 7.87
N PRO A 653 20.69 -10.77 6.64
CA PRO A 653 20.15 -11.34 5.40
C PRO A 653 20.55 -12.80 5.18
N PHE A 654 21.46 -13.34 5.99
CA PHE A 654 21.96 -14.69 5.87
C PHE A 654 21.49 -15.61 7.01
N GLU A 655 20.39 -15.28 7.70
CA GLU A 655 19.82 -16.16 8.73
C GLU A 655 19.13 -17.38 8.09
N ILE A 656 19.47 -18.58 8.54
CA ILE A 656 18.93 -19.83 8.01
C ILE A 656 17.62 -20.14 8.74
N ILE A 657 16.50 -20.18 8.02
CA ILE A 657 15.18 -20.48 8.60
C ILE A 657 14.79 -21.94 8.45
N ARG A 658 15.31 -22.62 7.43
CA ARG A 658 15.03 -24.03 7.18
C ARG A 658 16.13 -24.65 6.35
N THR A 659 16.47 -25.89 6.63
CA THR A 659 17.39 -26.67 5.80
C THR A 659 16.69 -27.86 5.17
N SER A 660 17.25 -28.35 4.07
CA SER A 660 16.87 -29.61 3.44
C SER A 660 18.13 -30.37 3.03
N LEU A 661 18.02 -31.69 3.07
CA LEU A 661 19.04 -32.60 2.59
C LEU A 661 18.39 -33.54 1.58
N ASP A 662 18.86 -33.46 0.34
CA ASP A 662 18.34 -34.25 -0.77
C ASP A 662 19.45 -35.09 -1.41
N PRO A 663 19.18 -36.37 -1.69
CA PRO A 663 18.08 -37.21 -1.24
C PRO A 663 18.18 -37.56 0.24
N LYS A 664 17.02 -37.77 0.87
CA LYS A 664 16.94 -38.29 2.26
C LYS A 664 17.42 -39.73 2.38
N SER A 665 17.36 -40.49 1.30
CA SER A 665 17.85 -41.87 1.23
C SER A 665 18.35 -42.20 -0.17
N LYS A 666 19.47 -42.92 -0.28
CA LYS A 666 20.01 -43.37 -1.57
C LYS A 666 20.53 -44.80 -1.47
N ASN A 667 20.29 -45.61 -2.51
CA ASN A 667 20.94 -46.91 -2.68
C ASN A 667 22.09 -46.73 -3.69
N ILE A 668 23.28 -47.18 -3.30
CA ILE A 668 24.49 -47.19 -4.14
C ILE A 668 25.21 -48.53 -4.00
N ASN A 669 26.13 -48.83 -4.90
CA ASN A 669 27.01 -49.99 -4.77
C ASN A 669 28.37 -49.60 -4.17
N ILE A 670 29.14 -50.58 -3.70
CA ILE A 670 30.53 -50.34 -3.27
C ILE A 670 31.34 -49.72 -4.42
N GLY A 671 32.00 -48.60 -4.12
CA GLY A 671 32.81 -47.80 -5.05
C GLY A 671 32.03 -46.76 -5.86
N ASP A 672 30.70 -46.72 -5.76
CA ASP A 672 29.92 -45.65 -6.37
C ASP A 672 30.11 -44.34 -5.59
N GLU A 673 30.11 -43.23 -6.32
CA GLU A 673 30.21 -41.87 -5.80
C GLU A 673 28.89 -41.11 -5.98
N TYR A 674 28.52 -40.28 -5.01
CA TYR A 674 27.26 -39.55 -5.03
C TYR A 674 27.29 -38.28 -4.18
N ASP A 675 26.69 -37.18 -4.66
CA ASP A 675 26.63 -35.92 -3.90
C ASP A 675 25.30 -35.76 -3.17
N LEU A 676 25.36 -35.62 -1.84
CA LEU A 676 24.25 -35.11 -1.04
C LEU A 676 24.18 -33.58 -1.16
N GLN A 677 22.97 -33.06 -1.36
CA GLN A 677 22.75 -31.61 -1.48
C GLN A 677 22.16 -31.06 -0.19
N PHE A 678 22.99 -30.36 0.58
CA PHE A 678 22.54 -29.62 1.76
C PHE A 678 22.19 -28.19 1.38
N ASN A 679 20.90 -27.88 1.38
CA ASN A 679 20.37 -26.58 0.99
C ASN A 679 19.79 -25.87 2.22
N ALA A 680 19.92 -24.55 2.24
CA ALA A 680 19.31 -23.67 3.21
C ALA A 680 18.35 -22.72 2.53
N ARG A 681 17.15 -22.60 3.09
CA ARG A 681 16.24 -21.50 2.89
C ARG A 681 16.63 -20.41 3.89
N LEU A 682 16.94 -19.23 3.39
CA LEU A 682 17.24 -18.06 4.19
C LEU A 682 15.95 -17.30 4.55
N ASN A 683 16.04 -16.40 5.54
CA ASN A 683 14.93 -15.52 5.94
C ASN A 683 14.42 -14.63 4.81
N ASN A 684 15.27 -14.30 3.83
CA ASN A 684 14.90 -13.58 2.61
C ASN A 684 14.29 -14.46 1.51
N ASP A 685 13.96 -15.72 1.84
CA ASP A 685 13.42 -16.74 0.94
C ASP A 685 14.37 -17.26 -0.15
N ASP A 686 15.63 -16.85 -0.16
CA ASP A 686 16.62 -17.43 -1.06
C ASP A 686 16.91 -18.89 -0.69
N LEU A 687 17.06 -19.73 -1.71
CA LEU A 687 17.52 -21.10 -1.57
C LEU A 687 18.99 -21.17 -1.99
N ILE A 688 19.87 -21.35 -1.02
CA ILE A 688 21.31 -21.46 -1.26
C ILE A 688 21.80 -22.87 -0.93
N ARG A 689 22.87 -23.30 -1.62
CA ARG A 689 23.58 -24.55 -1.30
C ARG A 689 24.71 -24.25 -0.33
N LEU A 690 24.72 -24.94 0.81
CA LEU A 690 25.73 -24.76 1.86
C LEU A 690 26.93 -25.66 1.59
N TYR A 691 27.84 -25.23 0.71
CA TYR A 691 29.06 -25.98 0.40
C TYR A 691 30.06 -25.94 1.56
N ASP A 692 30.84 -24.86 1.66
CA ASP A 692 31.90 -24.73 2.67
C ASP A 692 31.36 -24.34 4.06
N GLU A 693 30.05 -24.06 4.15
CA GLU A 693 29.33 -23.64 5.35
C GLU A 693 28.60 -24.78 6.08
N ALA A 694 28.93 -26.03 5.74
CA ALA A 694 28.38 -27.23 6.37
C ALA A 694 29.46 -28.02 7.10
N SER A 695 29.06 -28.74 8.16
CA SER A 695 29.88 -29.73 8.85
C SER A 695 29.19 -31.08 8.78
N TRP A 696 29.89 -32.08 8.26
CA TRP A 696 29.35 -33.42 8.01
C TRP A 696 29.92 -34.44 9.00
N SER A 697 29.09 -35.40 9.38
CA SER A 697 29.49 -36.59 10.13
C SER A 697 28.79 -37.82 9.56
N VAL A 698 29.42 -38.98 9.68
CA VAL A 698 28.85 -40.28 9.32
C VAL A 698 28.91 -41.20 10.53
N ASP A 699 27.84 -41.98 10.77
CA ASP A 699 27.77 -42.94 11.88
C ASP A 699 28.76 -44.10 11.73
N ASN A 700 29.02 -44.55 10.50
CA ASN A 700 29.95 -45.63 10.19
C ASN A 700 30.73 -45.38 8.88
N SER A 701 31.97 -44.88 9.02
CA SER A 701 32.85 -44.57 7.89
C SER A 701 33.39 -45.80 7.14
N ASP A 702 33.24 -47.00 7.70
CA ASP A 702 33.63 -48.25 7.02
C ASP A 702 32.61 -48.67 5.96
N ILE A 703 31.35 -48.20 6.09
CA ILE A 703 30.27 -48.44 5.12
C ILE A 703 30.30 -47.37 4.02
N ALA A 704 30.41 -46.09 4.37
CA ALA A 704 30.54 -45.00 3.40
C ALA A 704 31.21 -43.77 4.02
N THR A 705 31.93 -42.98 3.24
CA THR A 705 32.54 -41.71 3.70
C THR A 705 31.89 -40.51 3.04
N VAL A 706 31.93 -39.35 3.69
CA VAL A 706 31.50 -38.05 3.14
C VAL A 706 32.60 -37.01 3.34
N ASP A 707 32.80 -36.11 2.36
CA ASP A 707 33.70 -34.96 2.49
C ASP A 707 32.98 -33.71 3.05
N ASN A 708 33.69 -32.58 3.13
CA ASN A 708 33.12 -31.33 3.64
C ASN A 708 32.10 -30.66 2.68
N LYS A 709 31.91 -31.18 1.47
CA LYS A 709 30.99 -30.67 0.44
C LYS A 709 29.80 -31.58 0.20
N GLY A 710 29.67 -32.67 0.96
CA GLY A 710 28.59 -33.64 0.85
C GLY A 710 28.84 -34.72 -0.21
N HIS A 711 30.07 -34.88 -0.69
CA HIS A 711 30.43 -35.93 -1.63
C HIS A 711 30.62 -37.26 -0.90
N VAL A 712 29.82 -38.26 -1.24
CA VAL A 712 29.74 -39.57 -0.58
C VAL A 712 30.35 -40.67 -1.46
N ILE A 713 31.13 -41.56 -0.85
CA ILE A 713 31.72 -42.75 -1.48
C ILE A 713 31.35 -44.00 -0.68
N GLY A 714 30.74 -44.99 -1.34
CA GLY A 714 30.42 -46.29 -0.71
C GLY A 714 31.67 -47.18 -0.55
N LYS A 715 31.93 -47.68 0.65
CA LYS A 715 33.12 -48.49 1.01
C LYS A 715 32.82 -49.92 1.45
N GLY A 716 31.70 -50.16 2.12
CA GLY A 716 31.36 -51.46 2.70
C GLY A 716 29.86 -51.69 2.73
N ILE A 717 29.43 -52.95 2.86
CA ILE A 717 28.02 -53.32 2.82
C ILE A 717 27.30 -52.82 4.08
N GLY A 718 26.14 -52.19 3.91
CA GLY A 718 25.28 -51.82 5.03
C GLY A 718 24.61 -50.47 4.80
N VAL A 719 24.16 -49.85 5.89
CA VAL A 719 23.56 -48.51 5.87
C VAL A 719 24.46 -47.58 6.66
N ALA A 720 24.86 -46.47 6.04
CA ALA A 720 25.51 -45.35 6.70
C ALA A 720 24.51 -44.18 6.81
N THR A 721 24.43 -43.57 7.97
CA THR A 721 23.65 -42.36 8.23
C THR A 721 24.56 -41.16 8.30
N PHE A 722 24.36 -40.22 7.38
CA PHE A 722 25.05 -38.94 7.38
C PHE A 722 24.23 -37.92 8.14
N THR A 723 24.88 -37.20 9.06
CA THR A 723 24.30 -36.04 9.75
C THR A 723 25.07 -34.79 9.34
N VAL A 724 24.35 -33.76 8.92
CA VAL A 724 24.93 -32.47 8.49
C VAL A 724 24.40 -31.33 9.36
N TYR A 725 25.33 -30.47 9.78
CA TYR A 725 25.09 -29.29 10.60
C TYR A 725 25.46 -28.04 9.79
N PRO A 726 24.64 -26.99 9.77
CA PRO A 726 25.09 -25.70 9.27
C PRO A 726 26.13 -25.11 10.23
N LYS A 727 27.23 -24.55 9.72
CA LYS A 727 28.23 -23.86 10.55
C LYS A 727 27.67 -22.57 11.16
N LYS A 728 26.76 -21.94 10.44
CA LYS A 728 25.94 -20.82 10.93
C LYS A 728 24.73 -21.40 11.68
N GLN A 729 24.50 -20.94 12.91
CA GLN A 729 23.50 -21.50 13.83
C GLN A 729 23.74 -23.00 14.14
N PRO A 730 24.95 -23.40 14.58
CA PRO A 730 25.29 -24.80 14.80
C PRO A 730 24.51 -25.45 15.95
N ASP A 731 23.97 -24.61 16.85
CA ASP A 731 23.23 -25.03 18.04
C ASP A 731 21.72 -25.24 17.80
N ASP A 732 21.21 -24.98 16.59
CA ASP A 732 19.79 -25.17 16.27
C ASP A 732 19.53 -26.61 15.75
N PRO A 733 18.91 -27.49 16.57
CA PRO A 733 18.66 -28.88 16.18
C PRO A 733 17.66 -29.00 15.02
N SER A 734 16.81 -27.98 14.79
CA SER A 734 15.83 -27.98 13.69
C SER A 734 16.49 -27.82 12.31
N LEU A 735 17.71 -27.28 12.26
CA LEU A 735 18.49 -27.09 11.03
C LEU A 735 19.41 -28.27 10.71
N VAL A 736 19.57 -29.21 11.65
CA VAL A 736 20.32 -30.46 11.43
C VAL A 736 19.50 -31.38 10.53
N LYS A 737 20.15 -32.04 9.57
CA LYS A 737 19.49 -33.01 8.67
C LYS A 737 20.26 -34.31 8.62
N THR A 738 19.53 -35.39 8.38
CA THR A 738 20.08 -36.73 8.23
C THR A 738 19.68 -37.33 6.89
N ALA A 739 20.60 -38.05 6.26
CA ALA A 739 20.32 -38.88 5.10
C ALA A 739 20.94 -40.26 5.28
N THR A 740 20.28 -41.29 4.76
CA THR A 740 20.81 -42.66 4.79
C THR A 740 21.31 -43.07 3.41
N VAL A 741 22.45 -43.74 3.38
CA VAL A 741 22.96 -44.39 2.17
C VAL A 741 23.07 -45.87 2.44
N THR A 742 22.31 -46.65 1.69
CA THR A 742 22.41 -48.11 1.68
C THR A 742 23.42 -48.50 0.62
N VAL A 743 24.52 -49.10 1.04
CA VAL A 743 25.56 -49.61 0.16
C VAL A 743 25.34 -51.11 -0.03
N ALA A 744 24.98 -51.49 -1.25
CA ALA A 744 24.86 -52.88 -1.67
C ALA A 744 26.18 -53.38 -2.26
N ASP A 745 26.37 -54.69 -2.21
CA ASP A 745 27.51 -55.33 -2.85
C ASP A 745 27.16 -55.70 -4.29
N VAL A 746 28.19 -55.74 -5.14
CA VAL A 746 28.05 -56.14 -6.56
C VAL A 746 29.11 -57.15 -6.92
N ILE A 747 28.75 -58.08 -7.81
CA ILE A 747 29.69 -59.09 -8.30
C ILE A 747 30.75 -58.40 -9.15
N SER A 748 32.01 -58.65 -8.82
CA SER A 748 33.19 -58.15 -9.53
C SER A 748 33.66 -59.15 -10.60
N SER A 749 33.60 -60.45 -10.30
CA SER A 749 33.93 -61.54 -11.24
C SER A 749 33.28 -62.85 -10.79
N VAL A 750 33.25 -63.84 -11.68
CA VAL A 750 32.94 -65.23 -11.33
C VAL A 750 34.11 -66.13 -11.75
N GLU A 751 34.32 -67.20 -11.01
CA GLU A 751 35.40 -68.15 -11.21
C GLU A 751 34.84 -69.56 -11.29
N LEU A 752 35.16 -70.25 -12.37
CA LEU A 752 34.70 -71.60 -12.64
C LEU A 752 35.79 -72.65 -12.33
N THR A 753 35.51 -73.58 -11.43
CA THR A 753 36.46 -74.59 -10.94
C THR A 753 35.89 -76.01 -11.08
N PRO A 754 36.69 -77.02 -11.48
CA PRO A 754 38.13 -76.92 -11.83
C PRO A 754 38.40 -76.42 -13.26
N LYS A 755 39.56 -75.80 -13.45
CA LYS A 755 40.08 -75.37 -14.77
C LYS A 755 40.84 -76.51 -15.45
N ASP A 756 40.74 -76.59 -16.78
CA ASP A 756 41.56 -77.45 -17.65
C ASP A 756 41.66 -78.92 -17.19
N SER A 757 40.52 -79.51 -16.83
CA SER A 757 40.46 -80.85 -16.25
C SER A 757 40.44 -81.95 -17.29
N THR A 758 41.07 -83.08 -16.96
CA THR A 758 41.04 -84.28 -17.80
C THR A 758 40.20 -85.37 -17.13
N ILE A 759 39.28 -85.97 -17.87
CA ILE A 759 38.49 -87.13 -17.46
C ILE A 759 38.59 -88.24 -18.51
N ASP A 760 38.28 -89.48 -18.15
CA ASP A 760 38.18 -90.56 -19.12
C ASP A 760 36.78 -90.60 -19.77
N VAL A 761 36.65 -91.26 -20.92
CA VAL A 761 35.33 -91.51 -21.54
C VAL A 761 34.44 -92.27 -20.55
N GLY A 762 33.24 -91.76 -20.28
CA GLY A 762 32.31 -92.25 -19.25
C GLY A 762 32.56 -91.67 -17.85
N GLY A 763 33.70 -91.02 -17.62
CA GLY A 763 34.02 -90.32 -16.39
C GLY A 763 33.13 -89.09 -16.18
N THR A 764 32.97 -88.68 -14.92
CA THR A 764 32.22 -87.49 -14.54
C THR A 764 33.06 -86.51 -13.76
N LEU A 765 32.71 -85.21 -13.82
CA LEU A 765 33.39 -84.14 -13.10
C LEU A 765 32.38 -83.11 -12.60
N GLN A 766 32.42 -82.80 -11.31
CA GLN A 766 31.60 -81.73 -10.73
C GLN A 766 32.27 -80.38 -10.97
N MET A 767 31.55 -79.45 -11.60
CA MET A 767 31.90 -78.05 -11.70
C MET A 767 31.27 -77.25 -10.57
N THR A 768 32.00 -76.24 -10.12
CA THR A 768 31.55 -75.26 -9.13
C THR A 768 31.84 -73.86 -9.66
N LEU A 769 30.89 -72.95 -9.49
CA LEU A 769 31.07 -71.54 -9.83
C LEU A 769 31.11 -70.73 -8.53
N LYS A 770 32.16 -69.93 -8.36
CA LYS A 770 32.31 -69.01 -7.24
C LYS A 770 32.16 -67.58 -7.73
N ALA A 771 31.30 -66.78 -7.11
CA ALA A 771 31.18 -65.36 -7.37
C ALA A 771 32.07 -64.57 -6.40
N HIS A 772 32.85 -63.64 -6.92
CA HIS A 772 33.69 -62.72 -6.19
C HIS A 772 33.04 -61.35 -6.21
N TYR A 773 32.70 -60.81 -5.04
CA TYR A 773 32.06 -59.52 -4.92
C TYR A 773 33.09 -58.39 -4.71
N LYS A 774 32.73 -57.15 -5.04
CA LYS A 774 33.61 -55.98 -4.86
C LYS A 774 33.99 -55.73 -3.40
N SER A 775 33.15 -56.15 -2.44
CA SER A 775 33.49 -56.12 -1.01
C SER A 775 34.65 -57.04 -0.61
N GLY A 776 35.07 -57.96 -1.49
CA GLY A 776 35.96 -59.07 -1.17
C GLY A 776 35.24 -60.32 -0.65
N LYS A 777 33.91 -60.28 -0.50
CA LYS A 777 33.11 -61.48 -0.19
C LYS A 777 33.17 -62.47 -1.35
N GLU A 778 33.33 -63.75 -1.03
CA GLU A 778 33.20 -64.86 -1.98
C GLU A 778 31.92 -65.65 -1.71
N GLU A 779 31.22 -66.08 -2.77
CA GLU A 779 30.03 -66.96 -2.68
C GLU A 779 30.20 -68.15 -3.61
N ASN A 780 30.12 -69.37 -3.06
CA ASN A 780 29.93 -70.55 -3.89
C ASN A 780 28.48 -70.56 -4.36
N VAL A 781 28.27 -70.36 -5.66
CA VAL A 781 26.94 -70.26 -6.25
C VAL A 781 26.34 -71.66 -6.32
N SER A 782 25.15 -71.83 -5.73
CA SER A 782 24.41 -73.09 -5.83
C SER A 782 24.20 -73.47 -7.30
N PRO A 783 24.42 -74.75 -7.71
CA PRO A 783 24.44 -75.13 -9.12
C PRO A 783 23.16 -74.80 -9.90
N ASP A 784 22.01 -74.77 -9.24
CA ASP A 784 20.69 -74.43 -9.80
C ASP A 784 20.55 -72.95 -10.18
N ARG A 785 21.41 -72.08 -9.63
CA ARG A 785 21.48 -70.65 -9.95
C ARG A 785 22.49 -70.35 -11.06
N VAL A 786 23.24 -71.34 -11.52
CA VAL A 786 24.26 -71.18 -12.56
C VAL A 786 23.71 -71.63 -13.91
N GLU A 787 23.88 -70.79 -14.92
CA GLU A 787 23.58 -71.16 -16.30
C GLU A 787 24.76 -71.95 -16.88
N TRP A 788 24.60 -73.27 -16.92
CA TRP A 788 25.61 -74.20 -17.42
C TRP A 788 25.48 -74.45 -18.93
N MET A 789 26.61 -74.43 -19.65
CA MET A 789 26.63 -74.74 -21.07
C MET A 789 27.90 -75.49 -21.47
N SER A 790 27.76 -76.47 -22.38
CA SER A 790 28.87 -77.12 -23.07
C SER A 790 28.92 -76.67 -24.52
N LYS A 791 30.10 -76.24 -24.99
CA LYS A 791 30.31 -75.84 -26.39
C LYS A 791 30.21 -77.03 -27.36
N SER A 792 30.55 -78.23 -26.92
CA SER A 792 30.47 -79.44 -27.74
C SER A 792 29.96 -80.63 -26.91
N PRO A 793 28.63 -80.72 -26.72
CA PRO A 793 27.99 -81.80 -25.96
C PRO A 793 28.35 -83.21 -26.43
N SER A 794 28.69 -83.38 -27.71
CA SER A 794 29.16 -84.67 -28.26
C SER A 794 30.48 -85.16 -27.67
N ILE A 795 31.32 -84.26 -27.13
CA ILE A 795 32.59 -84.59 -26.45
C ILE A 795 32.35 -84.72 -24.95
N ALA A 796 31.68 -83.74 -24.33
CA ALA A 796 31.24 -83.82 -22.95
C ALA A 796 29.99 -82.95 -22.72
N THR A 797 29.00 -83.49 -21.99
CA THR A 797 27.78 -82.77 -21.59
C THR A 797 27.90 -82.28 -20.16
N ILE A 798 27.29 -81.14 -19.82
CA ILE A 798 27.10 -80.69 -18.44
C ILE A 798 25.60 -80.58 -18.14
N ASN A 799 25.17 -81.01 -16.95
CA ASN A 799 23.78 -80.91 -16.51
C ASN A 799 23.52 -79.69 -15.60
N ALA A 800 22.25 -79.46 -15.25
CA ALA A 800 21.83 -78.34 -14.40
C ALA A 800 22.43 -78.35 -12.98
N ASN A 801 22.98 -79.48 -12.53
CA ASN A 801 23.68 -79.59 -11.25
C ASN A 801 25.19 -79.32 -11.38
N GLY A 802 25.67 -78.90 -12.56
CA GLY A 802 27.07 -78.64 -12.83
C GLY A 802 27.92 -79.90 -13.02
N ILE A 803 27.32 -81.07 -13.24
CA ILE A 803 28.08 -82.32 -13.45
C ILE A 803 28.33 -82.53 -14.94
N ILE A 804 29.61 -82.63 -15.30
CA ILE A 804 30.07 -83.00 -16.62
C ILE A 804 30.14 -84.52 -16.75
N THR A 805 29.78 -85.05 -17.92
CA THR A 805 30.01 -86.44 -18.33
C THR A 805 30.81 -86.46 -19.63
N GLY A 806 31.94 -87.17 -19.64
CA GLY A 806 32.76 -87.37 -20.84
C GLY A 806 32.12 -88.38 -21.77
N ASN A 807 31.79 -87.97 -23.00
CA ASN A 807 31.06 -88.79 -23.97
C ASN A 807 31.99 -89.38 -25.06
N ALA A 808 32.99 -88.62 -25.49
CA ALA A 808 33.95 -89.06 -26.51
C ALA A 808 35.31 -88.36 -26.33
N GLU A 809 36.38 -89.01 -26.80
CA GLU A 809 37.73 -88.42 -26.78
C GLU A 809 37.76 -87.08 -27.51
N GLY A 810 38.36 -86.07 -26.88
CA GLY A 810 38.41 -84.71 -27.41
C GLY A 810 38.51 -83.66 -26.32
N THR A 811 38.48 -82.38 -26.70
CA THR A 811 38.43 -81.27 -25.72
C THR A 811 37.24 -80.37 -26.02
N THR A 812 36.48 -80.00 -24.99
CA THR A 812 35.37 -79.04 -25.11
C THR A 812 35.41 -77.98 -24.02
N LEU A 813 34.78 -76.84 -24.28
CA LEU A 813 34.71 -75.71 -23.35
C LEU A 813 33.37 -75.77 -22.61
N ILE A 814 33.43 -75.73 -21.29
CA ILE A 814 32.28 -75.60 -20.40
C ILE A 814 32.24 -74.15 -19.90
N SER A 815 31.07 -73.52 -19.93
CA SER A 815 30.85 -72.21 -19.34
C SER A 815 29.80 -72.29 -18.23
N GLY A 816 30.02 -71.51 -17.17
CA GLY A 816 29.02 -71.23 -16.15
C GLY A 816 28.82 -69.72 -16.05
N ALA A 817 27.57 -69.27 -16.03
CA ALA A 817 27.23 -67.86 -15.86
C ALA A 817 26.30 -67.65 -14.66
N PHE A 818 26.49 -66.53 -13.96
CA PHE A 818 25.68 -66.12 -12.82
C PHE A 818 25.60 -64.59 -12.77
N ASP A 819 24.38 -64.06 -12.67
CA ASP A 819 24.08 -62.62 -12.54
C ASP A 819 24.78 -61.73 -13.60
N GLY A 820 24.80 -62.19 -14.86
CA GLY A 820 25.38 -61.48 -15.99
C GLY A 820 26.90 -61.63 -16.16
N MET A 821 27.60 -62.27 -15.22
CA MET A 821 29.03 -62.60 -15.32
C MET A 821 29.21 -64.06 -15.72
N SER A 822 30.24 -64.38 -16.51
CA SER A 822 30.51 -65.75 -16.96
C SER A 822 32.00 -66.08 -16.95
N ASP A 823 32.31 -67.35 -16.72
CA ASP A 823 33.67 -67.89 -16.81
C ASP A 823 33.63 -69.28 -17.46
N THR A 824 34.77 -69.72 -18.01
CA THR A 824 34.86 -70.92 -18.85
C THR A 824 36.01 -71.85 -18.43
N SER A 825 35.87 -73.15 -18.65
CA SER A 825 36.87 -74.17 -18.34
C SER A 825 36.97 -75.19 -19.48
N ASN A 826 38.19 -75.56 -19.90
CA ASN A 826 38.38 -76.64 -20.87
C ASN A 826 38.30 -78.00 -20.17
N ILE A 827 37.65 -78.95 -20.83
CA ILE A 827 37.55 -80.34 -20.38
C ILE A 827 38.08 -81.23 -21.48
N THR A 828 39.14 -82.00 -21.18
CA THR A 828 39.72 -83.00 -22.08
C THR A 828 39.27 -84.39 -21.67
N VAL A 829 38.77 -85.18 -22.62
CA VAL A 829 38.33 -86.55 -22.40
C VAL A 829 39.35 -87.52 -23.03
N LYS A 830 39.88 -88.50 -22.29
CA LYS A 830 40.90 -89.50 -22.71
C LYS A 830 40.40 -90.96 -22.66
N SER A 831 41.17 -91.90 -23.22
CA SER A 831 40.88 -93.36 -23.25
C SER A 831 41.73 -94.16 -22.25
N GLU A 832 41.23 -95.31 -21.75
CA GLU A 832 41.77 -96.10 -20.61
C GLU A 832 43.02 -97.00 -20.95
N ALA A 833 43.92 -97.26 -19.99
CA ALA A 833 45.19 -98.02 -20.15
C ALA A 833 45.18 -99.48 -19.57
N LYS A 834 46.06 -100.39 -20.05
CA LYS A 834 46.09 -101.86 -19.72
C LYS A 834 47.36 -102.32 -18.95
N SER A 835 47.29 -103.30 -18.01
CA SER A 835 48.39 -103.83 -17.14
C SER A 835 48.33 -105.36 -16.84
N LEU A 836 49.44 -105.97 -16.36
CA LEU A 836 49.56 -107.39 -15.95
C LEU A 836 50.49 -107.53 -14.71
N ASP A 837 50.07 -108.29 -13.69
CA ASP A 837 50.81 -108.54 -12.42
C ASP A 837 50.89 -110.03 -12.06
N ILE A 838 51.84 -110.45 -11.20
CA ILE A 838 51.90 -111.81 -10.59
C ILE A 838 51.73 -111.72 -9.07
N VAL A 839 50.87 -112.56 -8.51
CA VAL A 839 50.51 -112.61 -7.09
C VAL A 839 50.70 -114.02 -6.53
N GLY A 840 51.38 -114.17 -5.39
CA GLY A 840 51.56 -115.45 -4.68
C GLY A 840 52.64 -115.38 -3.58
N PRO A 841 52.98 -116.51 -2.92
CA PRO A 841 54.01 -116.56 -1.89
C PRO A 841 55.42 -116.37 -2.48
N ASN A 842 56.33 -115.80 -1.69
CA ASN A 842 57.71 -115.51 -2.10
C ASN A 842 58.77 -116.37 -1.39
N THR A 843 58.36 -117.39 -0.61
CA THR A 843 59.28 -118.28 0.12
C THR A 843 58.84 -119.73 0.07
N ILE A 844 59.81 -120.66 -0.03
CA ILE A 844 59.60 -122.12 0.06
C ILE A 844 60.65 -122.70 1.02
N GLU A 845 60.24 -123.44 2.04
CA GLU A 845 61.17 -124.20 2.90
C GLU A 845 61.17 -125.66 2.44
N ILE A 846 62.34 -126.20 2.07
CA ILE A 846 62.53 -127.59 1.66
C ILE A 846 62.56 -128.46 2.92
N ASP A 847 61.47 -129.17 3.17
CA ASP A 847 61.39 -130.25 4.13
C ASP A 847 61.54 -131.59 3.40
N PHE A 848 62.65 -132.29 3.65
CA PHE A 848 62.92 -133.60 3.01
C PHE A 848 61.98 -134.71 3.48
N SER A 849 61.13 -134.47 4.48
CA SER A 849 60.08 -135.42 4.89
C SER A 849 58.81 -135.32 4.02
N LEU A 850 58.66 -134.27 3.21
CA LEU A 850 57.54 -134.11 2.30
C LEU A 850 57.87 -134.66 0.89
N PRO A 851 56.90 -135.29 0.21
CA PRO A 851 57.11 -135.80 -1.14
C PRO A 851 57.34 -134.70 -2.17
N GLU A 852 56.81 -133.49 -1.97
CA GLU A 852 57.03 -132.31 -2.83
C GLU A 852 57.04 -131.01 -2.02
N ASN A 853 57.84 -130.02 -2.43
CA ASN A 853 57.92 -128.67 -1.85
C ASN A 853 57.51 -127.62 -2.91
N THR A 854 56.24 -127.19 -2.88
CA THR A 854 55.62 -126.35 -3.94
C THR A 854 54.83 -125.16 -3.41
N ILE A 855 54.64 -124.14 -4.26
CA ILE A 855 53.72 -123.00 -4.05
C ILE A 855 52.99 -122.64 -5.35
N GLN A 856 51.87 -121.90 -5.26
CA GLN A 856 51.08 -121.42 -6.41
C GLN A 856 51.26 -119.91 -6.61
N LEU A 857 51.45 -119.48 -7.86
CA LEU A 857 51.39 -118.09 -8.30
C LEU A 857 50.22 -117.87 -9.28
N ASP A 858 49.63 -116.67 -9.26
CA ASP A 858 48.57 -116.25 -10.17
C ASP A 858 48.99 -115.02 -10.98
N SER A 859 48.60 -114.91 -12.25
CA SER A 859 48.79 -113.69 -13.06
C SER A 859 47.47 -112.95 -13.28
N ILE A 860 47.41 -111.65 -12.99
CA ILE A 860 46.21 -110.81 -13.00
C ILE A 860 46.34 -109.69 -14.04
N TYR A 861 45.42 -109.64 -15.01
CA TYR A 861 45.33 -108.61 -16.05
C TYR A 861 44.32 -107.52 -15.67
N ASN A 862 44.70 -106.25 -15.86
CA ASN A 862 43.93 -105.05 -15.49
C ASN A 862 43.35 -105.13 -14.06
N GLY A 863 44.17 -105.62 -13.11
CA GLY A 863 43.85 -105.67 -11.68
C GLY A 863 42.70 -106.59 -11.26
N SER A 864 42.04 -107.30 -12.20
CA SER A 864 40.80 -108.04 -11.90
C SER A 864 40.65 -109.37 -12.63
N SER A 865 41.24 -109.54 -13.81
CA SER A 865 41.08 -110.75 -14.62
C SER A 865 42.22 -111.74 -14.34
N ASN A 866 41.92 -112.87 -13.70
CA ASN A 866 42.90 -113.94 -13.57
C ASN A 866 43.15 -114.60 -14.94
N VAL A 867 44.38 -114.49 -15.41
CA VAL A 867 44.86 -115.00 -16.69
C VAL A 867 46.00 -116.01 -16.49
N THR A 868 46.09 -116.63 -15.30
CA THR A 868 47.17 -117.55 -14.89
C THR A 868 47.39 -118.67 -15.91
N LYS A 869 46.30 -119.27 -16.40
CA LYS A 869 46.35 -120.39 -17.35
C LYS A 869 46.61 -119.95 -18.79
N ASP A 870 46.36 -118.68 -19.10
CA ASP A 870 46.58 -118.11 -20.42
C ASP A 870 47.95 -117.42 -20.54
N SER A 871 48.67 -117.31 -19.42
CA SER A 871 49.99 -116.69 -19.35
C SER A 871 51.10 -117.71 -19.62
N ALA A 872 52.14 -117.30 -20.33
CA ALA A 872 53.34 -118.11 -20.50
C ALA A 872 54.29 -117.90 -19.31
N TRP A 873 54.59 -118.98 -18.57
CA TRP A 873 55.42 -118.96 -17.36
C TRP A 873 56.86 -119.39 -17.62
N SER A 874 57.81 -118.78 -16.89
CA SER A 874 59.24 -119.13 -16.95
C SER A 874 59.95 -118.91 -15.63
N SER A 875 61.03 -119.64 -15.39
CA SER A 875 61.92 -119.47 -14.23
C SER A 875 63.29 -119.01 -14.68
N SER A 876 63.87 -118.05 -13.95
CA SER A 876 65.22 -117.53 -14.20
C SER A 876 66.31 -118.57 -13.92
N ASP A 877 66.08 -119.53 -13.03
CA ASP A 877 67.00 -120.65 -12.77
C ASP A 877 66.23 -121.95 -12.45
N THR A 878 66.11 -122.81 -13.47
CA THR A 878 65.40 -124.10 -13.37
C THR A 878 66.11 -125.14 -12.50
N THR A 879 67.35 -124.86 -12.07
CA THR A 879 68.07 -125.70 -11.09
C THR A 879 67.64 -125.40 -9.66
N LEU A 880 67.12 -124.19 -9.38
CA LEU A 880 66.60 -123.78 -8.07
C LEU A 880 65.08 -124.01 -7.96
N ALA A 881 64.30 -123.60 -8.96
CA ALA A 881 62.88 -123.96 -9.06
C ALA A 881 62.36 -123.96 -10.50
N ILE A 882 61.36 -124.80 -10.76
CA ILE A 882 60.62 -124.81 -12.03
C ILE A 882 59.19 -124.34 -11.79
N VAL A 883 58.61 -123.61 -12.75
CA VAL A 883 57.19 -123.22 -12.76
C VAL A 883 56.47 -123.91 -13.91
N ASP A 884 55.27 -124.42 -13.69
CA ASP A 884 54.45 -125.03 -14.73
C ASP A 884 53.51 -124.02 -15.42
N GLY A 885 52.79 -124.47 -16.46
CA GLY A 885 51.84 -123.62 -17.20
C GLY A 885 50.61 -123.20 -16.40
N ASN A 886 50.43 -123.68 -15.17
CA ASN A 886 49.37 -123.28 -14.27
C ASN A 886 49.88 -122.33 -13.18
N GLY A 887 51.15 -121.90 -13.20
CA GLY A 887 51.74 -121.03 -12.20
C GLY A 887 52.20 -121.76 -10.91
N VAL A 888 52.27 -123.10 -10.90
CA VAL A 888 52.78 -123.86 -9.73
C VAL A 888 54.30 -123.93 -9.79
N VAL A 889 54.96 -123.52 -8.71
CA VAL A 889 56.42 -123.49 -8.58
C VAL A 889 56.90 -124.65 -7.70
N HIS A 890 57.84 -125.46 -8.20
CA HIS A 890 58.46 -126.58 -7.50
C HIS A 890 59.91 -126.25 -7.12
N ALA A 891 60.21 -126.25 -5.82
CA ALA A 891 61.56 -126.03 -5.31
C ALA A 891 62.46 -127.26 -5.51
N LYS A 892 63.68 -127.03 -6.00
CA LYS A 892 64.72 -128.03 -6.24
C LYS A 892 66.01 -127.76 -5.46
N GLY A 893 66.31 -126.51 -5.13
CA GLY A 893 67.55 -126.14 -4.45
C GLY A 893 67.42 -124.86 -3.61
N ASN A 894 68.24 -124.77 -2.56
CA ASN A 894 68.37 -123.59 -1.71
C ASN A 894 68.92 -122.40 -2.49
N GLY A 895 68.25 -121.26 -2.46
CA GLY A 895 68.63 -120.07 -3.22
C GLY A 895 67.44 -119.15 -3.54
N VAL A 896 67.67 -118.08 -4.29
CA VAL A 896 66.65 -117.12 -4.71
C VAL A 896 66.46 -117.21 -6.23
N VAL A 897 65.23 -117.25 -6.71
CA VAL A 897 64.89 -117.38 -8.14
C VAL A 897 63.68 -116.51 -8.50
N SER A 898 63.74 -115.82 -9.64
CA SER A 898 62.61 -115.06 -10.19
C SER A 898 61.79 -115.90 -11.17
N ILE A 899 60.47 -115.83 -11.05
CA ILE A 899 59.46 -116.43 -11.93
C ILE A 899 58.75 -115.34 -12.73
N SER A 900 58.54 -115.54 -14.03
CA SER A 900 57.92 -114.55 -14.91
C SER A 900 56.70 -115.10 -15.64
N ALA A 901 55.69 -114.26 -15.89
CA ALA A 901 54.46 -114.57 -16.63
C ALA A 901 54.23 -113.52 -17.72
N SER A 902 53.82 -113.95 -18.92
CA SER A 902 53.49 -113.03 -20.02
C SER A 902 52.11 -113.29 -20.62
N TYR A 903 51.31 -112.23 -20.81
CA TYR A 903 49.96 -112.27 -21.38
C TYR A 903 49.68 -110.98 -22.20
N ASN A 904 49.14 -111.13 -23.42
CA ASN A 904 48.81 -110.02 -24.34
C ASN A 904 49.95 -108.98 -24.55
N GLY A 905 51.20 -109.43 -24.60
CA GLY A 905 52.37 -108.57 -24.82
C GLY A 905 52.88 -107.85 -23.57
N LEU A 906 52.23 -108.04 -22.42
CA LEU A 906 52.67 -107.56 -21.11
C LEU A 906 53.43 -108.68 -20.38
N VAL A 907 54.44 -108.31 -19.58
CA VAL A 907 55.29 -109.24 -18.81
C VAL A 907 55.39 -108.78 -17.36
N ALA A 908 55.21 -109.71 -16.43
CA ALA A 908 55.38 -109.51 -14.99
C ALA A 908 56.38 -110.52 -14.40
N THR A 909 57.01 -110.18 -13.27
CA THR A 909 58.03 -111.02 -12.59
C THR A 909 57.79 -111.08 -11.07
N HIS A 910 58.10 -112.21 -10.43
CA HIS A 910 57.91 -112.49 -9.02
C HIS A 910 59.09 -113.29 -8.43
N GLU A 911 59.72 -112.82 -7.35
CA GLU A 911 60.92 -113.44 -6.76
C GLU A 911 60.56 -114.43 -5.63
N ILE A 912 61.25 -115.58 -5.57
CA ILE A 912 61.04 -116.65 -4.59
C ILE A 912 62.37 -117.03 -3.91
N THR A 913 62.38 -117.09 -2.57
CA THR A 913 63.50 -117.55 -1.74
C THR A 913 63.26 -118.97 -1.20
N ILE A 914 64.21 -119.89 -1.40
CA ILE A 914 64.12 -121.30 -1.05
C ILE A 914 65.16 -121.64 0.03
N THR A 915 64.77 -122.30 1.14
CA THR A 915 65.65 -122.64 2.30
C THR A 915 65.59 -124.11 2.75
N VAL A 916 66.56 -124.64 3.54
CA VAL A 916 66.66 -126.06 3.98
C VAL A 916 66.96 -126.17 5.49
N LYS A 917 66.42 -127.18 6.20
CA LYS A 917 66.50 -127.40 7.67
C LYS A 917 67.69 -128.30 8.14
N GLU A 918 68.49 -127.92 9.16
CA GLU A 918 69.80 -128.55 9.58
C GLU A 918 69.80 -129.52 10.80
N SER A 919 70.79 -130.46 10.90
CA SER A 919 71.20 -131.23 12.13
C SER A 919 72.71 -131.66 12.16
N ASP A 920 73.34 -131.79 13.35
CA ASP A 920 74.81 -131.84 13.67
C ASP A 920 75.61 -133.17 13.44
N PHE A 921 76.90 -133.14 12.99
CA PHE A 921 77.89 -134.29 13.04
C PHE A 921 79.42 -133.92 12.94
N ASN A 922 80.35 -134.79 13.46
CA ASN A 922 81.85 -134.66 13.54
C ASN A 922 82.63 -135.87 12.89
N LEU A 923 83.84 -135.70 12.31
CA LEU A 923 84.67 -136.76 11.65
C LEU A 923 86.10 -136.97 12.25
N ASN A 924 86.63 -138.22 12.28
CA ASN A 924 87.99 -138.60 12.77
C ASN A 924 88.77 -139.48 11.76
N GLY A 925 90.12 -139.38 11.64
CA GLY A 925 90.96 -140.16 10.70
C GLY A 925 92.48 -140.13 10.96
N TYR A 926 93.31 -140.67 10.05
CA TYR A 926 94.79 -140.66 10.09
C TYR A 926 95.40 -140.36 8.69
N PHE A 927 96.66 -139.90 8.62
CA PHE A 927 97.42 -139.81 7.34
C PHE A 927 98.86 -140.30 7.52
N THR A 928 99.43 -140.92 6.48
CA THR A 928 100.79 -141.50 6.49
C THR A 928 101.64 -140.95 5.34
N ILE A 929 102.84 -140.46 5.66
CA ILE A 929 103.84 -140.03 4.69
C ILE A 929 104.78 -141.20 4.37
N THR A 930 105.05 -141.43 3.07
CA THR A 930 105.99 -142.44 2.55
C THR A 930 106.90 -141.80 1.49
N GLY A 931 108.19 -141.60 1.79
CA GLY A 931 109.23 -141.13 0.85
C GLY A 931 109.35 -139.61 0.65
N CYS A 932 110.58 -139.07 0.74
CA CYS A 932 110.94 -137.69 0.34
C CYS A 932 112.05 -137.71 -0.72
N ASP A 933 111.98 -136.80 -1.70
CA ASP A 933 113.03 -136.55 -2.70
C ASP A 933 114.20 -135.71 -2.14
N LYS A 934 115.42 -135.88 -2.68
CA LYS A 934 116.68 -135.30 -2.17
C LYS A 934 116.83 -133.79 -2.37
N GLU A 935 116.06 -133.16 -3.27
CA GLU A 935 116.24 -131.74 -3.64
C GLU A 935 115.31 -130.75 -2.90
N THR A 936 114.30 -131.21 -2.15
CA THR A 936 113.47 -130.37 -1.27
C THR A 936 113.24 -131.07 0.09
N PRO A 937 113.99 -130.73 1.16
CA PRO A 937 114.22 -131.64 2.30
C PRO A 937 113.25 -131.50 3.49
N HIS A 938 112.10 -130.82 3.34
CA HIS A 938 111.14 -130.64 4.45
C HIS A 938 109.69 -130.89 4.02
N ALA A 939 109.06 -131.88 4.64
CA ALA A 939 107.61 -132.03 4.63
C ALA A 939 107.02 -131.47 5.94
N VAL A 940 106.17 -130.44 5.84
CA VAL A 940 105.42 -129.88 6.97
C VAL A 940 103.93 -129.92 6.62
N PRO A 941 103.13 -130.80 7.24
CA PRO A 941 101.67 -130.71 7.14
C PRO A 941 101.18 -129.56 8.02
N TYR A 942 100.35 -128.66 7.48
CA TYR A 942 99.65 -127.64 8.25
C TYR A 942 98.20 -127.49 7.78
N LEU A 943 97.29 -127.40 8.76
CA LEU A 943 95.86 -127.16 8.56
C LEU A 943 95.64 -125.66 8.33
N THR A 944 94.91 -125.29 7.28
CA THR A 944 94.57 -123.90 6.97
C THR A 944 93.08 -123.82 6.62
N GLY A 945 92.29 -123.01 7.33
CA GLY A 945 90.86 -122.96 7.02
C GLY A 945 89.93 -121.99 7.76
N THR A 946 90.34 -121.27 8.80
CA THR A 946 89.51 -120.17 9.35
C THR A 946 90.34 -118.89 9.55
N PRO A 947 89.84 -117.73 9.11
CA PRO A 947 90.40 -116.45 9.52
C PRO A 947 90.02 -116.24 10.98
N THR A 948 90.99 -116.51 11.86
CA THR A 948 91.05 -116.23 13.30
C THR A 948 90.64 -117.35 14.27
N PRO A 949 91.47 -117.60 15.29
CA PRO A 949 92.26 -118.84 15.29
C PRO A 949 92.28 -119.52 16.68
N ILE A 950 92.07 -120.83 16.78
CA ILE A 950 92.42 -121.50 18.04
C ILE A 950 93.83 -122.10 17.96
N PRO A 951 94.75 -121.61 18.81
CA PRO A 951 96.14 -122.02 18.86
C PRO A 951 96.26 -123.34 19.63
N SER A 952 96.14 -124.47 18.92
CA SER A 952 96.67 -125.76 19.41
C SER A 952 96.82 -126.83 18.32
N TYR A 953 97.08 -126.45 17.07
CA TYR A 953 98.02 -127.25 16.28
C TYR A 953 99.40 -126.67 16.54
N ARG A 954 99.95 -127.00 17.72
CA ARG A 954 101.40 -126.90 17.89
C ARG A 954 102.00 -127.83 16.86
N SER A 955 102.51 -127.18 15.82
CA SER A 955 103.90 -127.28 15.41
C SER A 955 104.49 -128.69 15.45
N GLY A 956 105.00 -129.07 14.30
CA GLY A 956 106.37 -129.58 14.34
C GLY A 956 106.44 -131.06 14.62
N GLY A 957 105.77 -131.83 13.79
CA GLY A 957 106.45 -132.98 13.21
C GLY A 957 106.99 -132.60 11.85
N SER A 958 108.01 -131.72 11.74
CA SER A 958 108.80 -131.69 10.51
C SER A 958 109.42 -133.09 10.37
N TYR A 959 109.17 -133.74 9.25
CA TYR A 959 109.81 -135.01 8.95
C TYR A 959 111.02 -134.73 8.08
N GLU A 960 112.21 -134.85 8.67
CA GLU A 960 113.48 -134.81 7.93
C GLU A 960 113.83 -136.22 7.46
N CYS A 961 114.05 -136.36 6.16
CA CYS A 961 114.47 -137.61 5.56
C CYS A 961 116.00 -137.78 5.76
N SER A 962 116.42 -138.70 6.64
CA SER A 962 117.83 -139.07 6.83
C SER A 962 118.38 -139.85 5.63
N SER A 963 119.62 -139.57 5.22
CA SER A 963 120.23 -140.13 4.01
C SER A 963 120.62 -141.61 4.19
N GLY A 964 119.89 -142.51 3.54
CA GLY A 964 120.24 -143.92 3.38
C GLY A 964 119.11 -144.86 3.79
N LEU A 965 118.51 -145.53 2.79
CA LEU A 965 117.35 -146.44 2.81
C LEU A 965 115.97 -145.76 2.63
N TRP A 966 115.37 -146.04 1.46
CA TRP A 966 113.96 -145.83 1.13
C TRP A 966 113.17 -147.14 1.39
N PRO A 967 111.88 -147.11 1.81
CA PRO A 967 111.05 -145.95 2.13
C PRO A 967 110.80 -145.78 3.65
N ASN A 968 110.96 -144.55 4.10
CA ASN A 968 110.79 -144.08 5.47
C ASN A 968 109.30 -143.69 5.68
N LYS A 969 108.61 -144.25 6.69
CA LYS A 969 107.14 -144.13 6.91
C LYS A 969 106.80 -143.42 8.24
N LYS A 970 105.91 -142.43 8.24
CA LYS A 970 105.37 -141.78 9.46
C LYS A 970 103.88 -141.51 9.38
N THR A 971 103.12 -141.86 10.42
CA THR A 971 101.65 -141.71 10.50
C THR A 971 101.25 -140.64 11.53
N PHE A 972 100.21 -139.87 11.21
CA PHE A 972 99.65 -138.78 12.00
C PHE A 972 98.14 -139.00 12.20
N LYS A 973 97.61 -138.71 13.39
CA LYS A 973 96.18 -138.82 13.72
C LYS A 973 95.47 -137.48 13.58
N MET A 974 94.26 -137.48 13.02
CA MET A 974 93.36 -136.34 12.84
C MET A 974 92.04 -136.59 13.57
N THR A 975 91.54 -135.62 14.34
CA THR A 975 90.26 -135.74 15.04
C THR A 975 89.47 -134.44 14.96
N ASN A 976 88.14 -134.54 14.86
CA ASN A 976 87.16 -133.43 14.83
C ASN A 976 87.24 -132.50 13.61
N LEU A 977 87.30 -133.07 12.40
CA LEU A 977 87.23 -132.27 11.18
C LEU A 977 85.82 -131.75 10.94
N ARG A 978 85.70 -130.44 10.67
CA ARG A 978 84.45 -129.74 10.36
C ARG A 978 84.24 -129.59 8.84
N LYS A 979 83.01 -129.26 8.44
CA LYS A 979 82.66 -128.96 7.03
C LYS A 979 83.57 -127.85 6.48
N ASN A 980 84.19 -128.11 5.32
CA ASN A 980 85.05 -127.19 4.56
C ASN A 980 86.45 -126.88 5.15
N GLU A 981 86.95 -127.63 6.14
CA GLU A 981 88.37 -127.52 6.53
C GLU A 981 89.29 -128.01 5.40
N SER A 982 90.45 -127.35 5.22
CA SER A 982 91.41 -127.63 4.15
C SER A 982 92.77 -128.08 4.70
N PHE A 983 93.38 -129.05 4.04
CA PHE A 983 94.68 -129.62 4.42
C PHE A 983 95.70 -129.36 3.30
N SER A 984 96.85 -128.76 3.64
CA SER A 984 97.91 -128.45 2.67
C SER A 984 99.13 -129.33 2.90
N ILE A 985 99.68 -129.90 1.83
CA ILE A 985 100.95 -130.63 1.82
C ILE A 985 101.91 -129.86 0.90
N SER A 986 103.12 -129.56 1.38
CA SER A 986 104.20 -129.00 0.57
C SER A 986 105.36 -129.98 0.45
N GLY A 987 105.82 -130.24 -0.78
CA GLY A 987 106.99 -131.08 -1.10
C GLY A 987 106.67 -132.35 -1.91
N SER A 988 107.68 -132.90 -2.60
CA SER A 988 107.58 -134.13 -3.40
C SER A 988 107.53 -135.37 -2.50
N ILE A 989 106.35 -135.68 -1.95
CA ILE A 989 106.12 -136.84 -1.08
C ILE A 989 104.94 -137.71 -1.54
N ILE A 990 105.05 -139.03 -1.39
CA ILE A 990 103.90 -139.93 -1.55
C ILE A 990 103.16 -139.97 -0.21
N THR A 991 101.95 -139.41 -0.15
CA THR A 991 101.14 -139.40 1.06
C THR A 991 99.94 -140.33 0.89
N THR A 992 99.74 -141.23 1.84
CA THR A 992 98.55 -142.08 1.91
C THR A 992 97.64 -141.56 3.02
N PHE A 993 96.42 -141.15 2.67
CA PHE A 993 95.40 -140.74 3.63
C PHE A 993 94.52 -141.93 4.02
N VAL A 994 94.25 -142.12 5.31
CA VAL A 994 93.47 -143.26 5.84
C VAL A 994 92.47 -142.76 6.87
N ILE A 995 91.20 -142.66 6.49
CA ILE A 995 90.12 -142.35 7.44
C ILE A 995 89.81 -143.60 8.27
N ASP A 996 89.61 -143.44 9.58
CA ASP A 996 89.40 -144.57 10.51
C ASP A 996 88.09 -145.31 10.18
N ALA A 997 88.12 -146.64 10.13
CA ALA A 997 86.98 -147.48 9.77
C ALA A 997 85.81 -147.37 10.76
N GLY A 998 86.00 -146.71 11.91
CA GLY A 998 84.94 -146.38 12.88
C GLY A 998 84.06 -145.17 12.53
N SER A 999 84.34 -144.41 11.47
CA SER A 999 83.47 -143.29 11.05
C SER A 999 82.25 -143.81 10.27
N LYS A 1000 81.06 -143.25 10.52
CA LYS A 1000 79.78 -143.69 9.91
C LYS A 1000 79.66 -143.45 8.40
N ASP A 1001 80.59 -142.72 7.79
CA ASP A 1001 80.55 -142.31 6.39
C ASP A 1001 81.59 -143.02 5.53
N LYS A 1002 81.18 -143.48 4.35
CA LYS A 1002 82.07 -144.07 3.34
C LYS A 1002 82.53 -143.00 2.35
N LEU A 1003 83.75 -143.14 1.80
CA LEU A 1003 84.28 -142.23 0.78
C LEU A 1003 83.72 -142.57 -0.61
N GLN A 1004 83.37 -141.55 -1.40
CA GLN A 1004 83.09 -141.67 -2.84
C GLN A 1004 84.15 -140.96 -3.69
N LYS A 1005 84.19 -141.32 -4.99
CA LYS A 1005 85.17 -140.89 -6.00
C LYS A 1005 85.15 -139.36 -6.22
N VAL A 1006 86.31 -138.79 -6.50
CA VAL A 1006 86.57 -137.34 -6.47
C VAL A 1006 87.07 -136.82 -7.82
N TYR A 1007 86.61 -135.62 -8.22
CA TYR A 1007 87.00 -134.91 -9.44
C TYR A 1007 87.94 -133.73 -9.10
N ALA A 1008 89.06 -133.60 -9.81
CA ALA A 1008 89.96 -132.45 -9.68
C ALA A 1008 89.45 -131.26 -10.50
N SER A 1009 89.43 -130.05 -9.93
CA SER A 1009 89.11 -128.84 -10.67
C SER A 1009 90.38 -128.29 -11.34
N GLY A 1010 90.68 -128.77 -12.56
CA GLY A 1010 91.80 -128.28 -13.36
C GLY A 1010 92.18 -129.26 -14.47
N ASN A 1011 92.51 -128.73 -15.67
CA ASN A 1011 92.60 -129.47 -16.93
C ASN A 1011 93.91 -130.27 -17.14
N THR A 1012 94.53 -130.76 -16.06
CA THR A 1012 95.68 -131.68 -16.09
C THR A 1012 95.56 -132.65 -14.93
N ALA A 1013 95.83 -133.94 -15.16
CA ALA A 1013 95.75 -135.02 -14.18
C ALA A 1013 96.57 -134.70 -12.90
N LEU A 1014 95.90 -134.16 -11.88
CA LEU A 1014 96.52 -133.67 -10.64
C LEU A 1014 96.69 -134.78 -9.59
N VAL A 1015 95.89 -135.85 -9.67
CA VAL A 1015 95.84 -136.93 -8.69
C VAL A 1015 95.66 -138.27 -9.40
N ASP A 1016 96.62 -139.18 -9.22
CA ASP A 1016 96.49 -140.56 -9.68
C ASP A 1016 96.04 -141.48 -8.54
N TRP A 1017 95.16 -142.44 -8.87
CA TRP A 1017 94.52 -143.34 -7.92
C TRP A 1017 95.15 -144.72 -8.02
N TYR A 1018 95.61 -145.27 -6.89
CA TYR A 1018 96.08 -146.64 -6.85
C TYR A 1018 95.48 -147.41 -5.68
N PRO A 1019 95.14 -148.69 -5.87
CA PRO A 1019 94.75 -149.56 -4.78
C PRO A 1019 95.97 -149.83 -3.89
N VAL A 1020 95.82 -149.66 -2.58
CA VAL A 1020 96.84 -150.06 -1.61
C VAL A 1020 96.31 -151.25 -0.84
N ASP A 1021 96.98 -152.39 -0.95
CA ASP A 1021 96.73 -153.52 -0.05
C ASP A 1021 97.30 -153.18 1.32
N HIS A 1022 96.44 -153.13 2.34
CA HIS A 1022 96.83 -153.03 3.74
C HIS A 1022 96.17 -154.19 4.49
N GLU A 1023 96.94 -154.87 5.33
CA GLU A 1023 96.67 -156.20 5.95
C GLU A 1023 95.43 -156.26 6.87
N THR A 1024 94.55 -155.27 6.85
CA THR A 1024 93.34 -155.18 7.68
C THR A 1024 92.01 -155.15 6.90
N GLY A 1025 92.00 -155.52 5.61
CA GLY A 1025 90.77 -155.92 4.91
C GLY A 1025 89.81 -154.82 4.45
N GLY A 1026 90.26 -153.56 4.34
CA GLY A 1026 89.49 -152.46 3.75
C GLY A 1026 89.98 -152.08 2.35
N ARG A 1027 89.09 -151.86 1.37
CA ARG A 1027 89.44 -151.23 0.09
C ARG A 1027 89.83 -149.77 0.33
N LEU A 1028 91.12 -149.48 0.32
CA LEU A 1028 91.69 -148.13 0.49
C LEU A 1028 92.18 -147.57 -0.85
N MET A 1029 91.96 -146.27 -1.07
CA MET A 1029 92.40 -145.54 -2.27
C MET A 1029 93.44 -144.49 -1.89
N GLY A 1030 94.63 -144.52 -2.49
CA GLY A 1030 95.68 -143.52 -2.32
C GLY A 1030 95.53 -142.33 -3.30
N ILE A 1031 96.03 -141.15 -2.90
CA ILE A 1031 96.06 -139.90 -3.69
C ILE A 1031 97.52 -139.50 -3.88
N LYS A 1032 98.01 -139.45 -5.13
CA LYS A 1032 99.36 -138.96 -5.46
C LYS A 1032 99.29 -137.56 -6.09
N CYS A 1033 99.84 -136.53 -5.45
CA CYS A 1033 99.98 -135.20 -6.06
C CYS A 1033 101.01 -135.25 -7.22
N LEU A 1034 100.58 -134.95 -8.45
CA LEU A 1034 101.46 -134.94 -9.64
C LEU A 1034 101.96 -133.53 -10.02
N SER A 1035 101.25 -132.48 -9.61
CA SER A 1035 101.61 -131.07 -9.80
C SER A 1035 100.92 -130.17 -8.75
N SER A 1036 101.30 -128.89 -8.67
CA SER A 1036 100.68 -127.94 -7.73
C SER A 1036 99.23 -127.67 -8.09
N GLY A 1037 98.30 -127.77 -7.13
CA GLY A 1037 96.87 -127.52 -7.33
C GLY A 1037 96.00 -128.02 -6.17
N ILE A 1038 94.69 -127.78 -6.23
CA ILE A 1038 93.74 -128.17 -5.18
C ILE A 1038 92.89 -129.36 -5.67
N GLY A 1039 93.05 -130.53 -5.04
CA GLY A 1039 92.12 -131.66 -5.13
C GLY A 1039 90.99 -131.51 -4.10
N LYS A 1040 89.77 -132.00 -4.38
CA LYS A 1040 88.62 -131.82 -3.47
C LYS A 1040 87.88 -133.12 -3.20
N MET A 1041 88.08 -133.76 -2.06
CA MET A 1041 87.37 -134.99 -1.73
C MET A 1041 85.94 -134.74 -1.24
N LYS A 1042 84.96 -135.56 -1.66
CA LYS A 1042 83.57 -135.43 -1.20
C LYS A 1042 83.10 -136.72 -0.49
N SER A 1043 82.48 -136.61 0.68
CA SER A 1043 81.82 -137.74 1.36
C SER A 1043 80.41 -138.01 0.81
N GLU A 1044 79.81 -139.17 1.10
CA GLU A 1044 78.41 -139.47 0.74
C GLU A 1044 77.43 -138.45 1.32
N SER A 1045 77.70 -138.00 2.53
CA SER A 1045 76.99 -136.94 3.23
C SER A 1045 77.29 -135.51 2.71
N GLY A 1046 78.02 -135.38 1.60
CA GLY A 1046 78.13 -134.14 0.83
C GLY A 1046 79.23 -133.17 1.26
N TYR A 1047 80.04 -133.54 2.26
CA TYR A 1047 81.12 -132.70 2.78
C TYR A 1047 82.32 -132.68 1.84
N ILE A 1048 82.94 -131.51 1.65
CA ILE A 1048 84.11 -131.35 0.77
C ILE A 1048 85.37 -131.10 1.60
N LEU A 1049 86.38 -131.95 1.44
CA LEU A 1049 87.74 -131.81 1.96
C LEU A 1049 88.66 -131.31 0.84
N ASN A 1050 89.23 -130.11 0.98
CA ASN A 1050 90.19 -129.60 -0.01
C ASN A 1050 91.61 -130.05 0.36
N ILE A 1051 92.30 -130.70 -0.57
CA ILE A 1051 93.71 -131.10 -0.52
C ILE A 1051 94.50 -130.16 -1.41
N ASN A 1052 95.30 -129.28 -0.81
CA ASN A 1052 96.17 -128.38 -1.57
C ASN A 1052 97.55 -129.01 -1.73
N CYS A 1053 97.86 -129.49 -2.94
CA CYS A 1053 99.19 -129.92 -3.35
C CYS A 1053 99.99 -128.65 -3.71
N LYS A 1054 100.99 -128.27 -2.91
CA LYS A 1054 101.86 -127.12 -3.20
C LYS A 1054 103.16 -127.53 -3.85
#